data_AF-A0A4U5QAG8-F1
#
_entry.id   AF-A0A4U5QAG8-F1
#
_cell.length_a   1.000
_cell.length_b   1.000
_cell.length_c   1.000
_cell.angle_alpha   90.00
_cell.angle_beta   90.00
_cell.angle_gamma   90.00
#
_symmetry.space_group_name_H-M   'P 1'
#
loop_
_entity.id
_entity.type
_entity.pdbx_description
1 polymer ?
#
loop_
_entity_poly.entity_id
_entity_poly.type
_entity_poly.pdbx_seq_one_letter_code
_entity_poly.pdbx_strand_id
1 'polypeptide(L)'
;MKLSGSQIEILLIASLALLCSSSATTVDYDSNAVIINGERKIIFAGAIHYPRSTPEMWPELFQKAKEGGIDAIETYIFWDRHEPVRRQYDFSGNQDIVKFFKLAQEAGLHVILRIGPYVCAEWSYGGFPMWLHNIPGIELRTDNEIYKNEMQIFTTKIVDVCKEAKLFAPQGGPIILAQIENEYGNVMGPYGDAGRRYVNWCAQMAVGQNVGVPWIMCQQSNAPQPMINTCNGFYCDQFKPNNPKSPKMWTENWSGWFKLWGGRDPYRTAEDLAFSVARFIQNGGVLNSYYMYHGGTNFGRTAGGPYITTSYDYNAPLDEYGNLNQPKWGHLKQLHAAIKLGERILTNGTVTSKNFWGGVDQTTFTNQGTGERFCFLSNANMEEANVDLGQDGKYSLPAWSVTILQDCNKEIHNTAKVNTQTSIMVKKLHEEDKPVQLSWTWAPEPMKGVLQGKGRFRAAELLEQKETTVDTTDYLWYMTSVNLNETTLKKWTNVTLRVGTRGHTLHAYVNKKEIGTQFSKQANGQQSVKGDDYSFLFEKPVTLTSGTNTISLLSATVGLANYGQYYDKKPVGIAEGPVQLVANGKPFMDLTSSQWSYKIGLSGEAKRYNDPNSPHASKFTASDNIPTGRAMTWYKTTFSSPSGTEPVVVDLLGMGKGHAWVNGESLGRFWPTQIADAKGCPDTCDYRGSYNGDKCATNCGNPSQRWYHIPRSYLNKDGQNTLILFEEVGGNPTNVSFQIVAVETICGNAYEGSTLELSCEGGRTISDIQFASYGDPEGTCGAFMKGSFYATRSAAVVEKACVGKQSCGILVSDETFGLKKRSDIANRLAVQAVCTGYIDNDLESRKKKKNN
;
A
#
# COMPACT_ATOMS: atom_id res chain seq x y z
N MET A 1 -35.54 -42.86 23.66
CA MET A 1 -35.31 -42.27 25.00
C MET A 1 -35.51 -40.78 24.90
N LYS A 2 -36.48 -40.21 25.63
CA LYS A 2 -36.68 -38.75 25.71
C LYS A 2 -35.68 -38.21 26.75
N LEU A 3 -34.71 -37.42 26.30
CA LEU A 3 -33.79 -36.71 27.19
C LEU A 3 -34.56 -35.61 27.93
N SER A 4 -34.29 -35.44 29.22
CA SER A 4 -34.91 -34.38 30.03
C SER A 4 -34.33 -33.00 29.69
N GLY A 5 -35.04 -31.91 30.02
CA GLY A 5 -34.60 -30.54 29.74
C GLY A 5 -33.20 -30.21 30.28
N SER A 6 -32.84 -30.75 31.45
CA SER A 6 -31.50 -30.55 32.01
C SER A 6 -30.41 -31.36 31.30
N GLN A 7 -30.76 -32.48 30.65
CA GLN A 7 -29.81 -33.25 29.83
C GLN A 7 -29.52 -32.54 28.51
N ILE A 8 -30.50 -31.83 27.95
CA ILE A 8 -30.34 -30.99 26.76
C ILE A 8 -29.46 -29.78 27.08
N GLU A 9 -29.66 -29.13 28.24
CA GLU A 9 -28.80 -28.03 28.70
C GLU A 9 -27.36 -28.50 28.97
N ILE A 10 -27.16 -29.66 29.60
CA ILE A 10 -25.80 -30.20 29.83
C ILE A 10 -25.14 -30.59 28.50
N LEU A 11 -25.87 -31.14 27.54
CA LEU A 11 -25.36 -31.43 26.20
C LEU A 11 -25.02 -30.14 25.43
N LEU A 12 -25.83 -29.08 25.54
CA LEU A 12 -25.56 -27.77 24.96
C LEU A 12 -24.35 -27.10 25.62
N ILE A 13 -24.24 -27.12 26.94
CA ILE A 13 -23.09 -26.58 27.67
C ILE A 13 -21.82 -27.40 27.36
N ALA A 14 -21.92 -28.72 27.25
CA ALA A 14 -20.80 -29.58 26.87
C ALA A 14 -20.39 -29.36 25.40
N SER A 15 -21.33 -29.14 24.48
CA SER A 15 -21.01 -28.83 23.08
C SER A 15 -20.50 -27.39 22.89
N LEU A 16 -20.96 -26.42 23.68
CA LEU A 16 -20.37 -25.08 23.77
C LEU A 16 -18.98 -25.09 24.45
N ALA A 17 -18.75 -25.97 25.42
CA ALA A 17 -17.43 -26.16 26.05
C ALA A 17 -16.44 -26.89 25.12
N LEU A 18 -16.92 -27.84 24.30
CA LEU A 18 -16.14 -28.48 23.23
C LEU A 18 -15.81 -27.53 22.07
N LEU A 19 -16.61 -26.47 21.86
CA LEU A 19 -16.30 -25.40 20.91
C LEU A 19 -15.28 -24.38 21.46
N CYS A 20 -14.94 -24.42 22.75
CA CYS A 20 -13.97 -23.52 23.40
C CYS A 20 -12.64 -24.20 23.80
N SER A 21 -12.43 -25.48 23.46
CA SER A 21 -11.11 -26.09 23.58
C SER A 21 -10.20 -25.62 22.44
N SER A 22 -9.25 -24.72 22.75
CA SER A 22 -8.17 -24.34 21.84
C SER A 22 -7.30 -25.57 21.55
N SER A 23 -7.67 -26.38 20.57
CA SER A 23 -6.84 -27.49 20.13
C SER A 23 -5.58 -26.92 19.49
N ALA A 24 -4.41 -27.41 19.91
CA ALA A 24 -3.15 -27.09 19.28
C ALA A 24 -3.26 -27.39 17.77
N THR A 25 -2.94 -26.41 16.92
CA THR A 25 -2.90 -26.58 15.47
C THR A 25 -1.49 -26.98 15.06
N THR A 26 -1.34 -28.14 14.41
CA THR A 26 -0.05 -28.61 13.92
C THR A 26 0.20 -28.05 12.53
N VAL A 27 1.35 -27.42 12.31
CA VAL A 27 1.77 -26.92 11.00
C VAL A 27 3.08 -27.59 10.59
N ASP A 28 3.06 -28.22 9.42
CA ASP A 28 4.22 -28.88 8.80
C ASP A 28 4.21 -28.59 7.29
N TYR A 29 5.13 -29.19 6.54
CA TYR A 29 5.15 -29.11 5.08
C TYR A 29 5.80 -30.34 4.44
N ASP A 30 5.49 -30.53 3.17
CA ASP A 30 6.25 -31.44 2.30
C ASP A 30 6.50 -30.79 0.93
N SER A 31 7.01 -31.58 -0.02
CA SER A 31 7.34 -31.10 -1.37
C SER A 31 6.14 -30.52 -2.12
N ASN A 32 4.92 -30.86 -1.71
CA ASN A 32 3.69 -30.51 -2.41
C ASN A 32 2.96 -29.36 -1.73
N ALA A 33 2.89 -29.31 -0.39
CA ALA A 33 2.11 -28.28 0.28
C ALA A 33 2.54 -27.97 1.72
N VAL A 34 2.00 -26.87 2.25
CA VAL A 34 1.86 -26.67 3.71
C VAL A 34 0.78 -27.62 4.21
N ILE A 35 1.04 -28.26 5.35
CA ILE A 35 0.14 -29.20 6.01
C ILE A 35 -0.37 -28.54 7.30
N ILE A 36 -1.67 -28.33 7.39
CA ILE A 36 -2.34 -27.79 8.58
C ILE A 36 -3.28 -28.86 9.11
N ASN A 37 -3.05 -29.31 10.34
CA ASN A 37 -3.81 -30.39 10.99
C ASN A 37 -3.89 -31.67 10.14
N GLY A 38 -2.78 -32.05 9.51
CA GLY A 38 -2.67 -33.25 8.68
C GLY A 38 -3.23 -33.11 7.26
N GLU A 39 -3.83 -31.97 6.90
CA GLU A 39 -4.33 -31.71 5.56
C GLU A 39 -3.40 -30.77 4.79
N ARG A 40 -2.98 -31.17 3.58
CA ARG A 40 -2.31 -30.29 2.62
C ARG A 40 -3.26 -29.17 2.17
N LYS A 41 -2.77 -27.93 2.11
CA LYS A 41 -3.56 -26.74 1.77
C LYS A 41 -2.97 -25.97 0.60
N ILE A 42 -3.85 -25.38 -0.21
CA ILE A 42 -3.53 -24.22 -1.03
C ILE A 42 -3.90 -22.99 -0.22
N ILE A 43 -2.98 -22.06 -0.01
CA ILE A 43 -3.19 -20.89 0.85
C ILE A 43 -3.20 -19.64 -0.03
N PHE A 44 -4.34 -18.96 -0.09
CA PHE A 44 -4.39 -17.58 -0.58
C PHE A 44 -4.19 -16.64 0.60
N ALA A 45 -3.10 -15.89 0.58
CA ALA A 45 -2.78 -14.90 1.59
C ALA A 45 -2.95 -13.47 1.03
N GLY A 46 -3.12 -12.51 1.93
CA GLY A 46 -3.19 -11.10 1.57
C GLY A 46 -2.40 -10.24 2.54
N ALA A 47 -1.49 -9.43 2.02
CA ALA A 47 -0.72 -8.49 2.84
C ALA A 47 -1.62 -7.34 3.30
N ILE A 48 -1.73 -7.17 4.63
CA ILE A 48 -2.41 -6.05 5.30
C ILE A 48 -1.48 -5.58 6.42
N HIS A 49 -0.87 -4.41 6.24
CA HIS A 49 0.06 -3.87 7.24
C HIS A 49 -0.70 -3.12 8.33
N TYR A 50 -0.65 -3.65 9.54
CA TYR A 50 -1.36 -3.09 10.70
C TYR A 50 -1.14 -1.58 10.92
N PRO A 51 0.04 -0.96 10.74
CA PRO A 51 0.19 0.46 11.00
C PRO A 51 -0.24 1.36 9.82
N ARG A 52 -0.64 0.78 8.67
CA ARG A 52 -1.18 1.52 7.51
C ARG A 52 -2.70 1.64 7.50
N SER A 53 -3.37 1.13 8.55
CA SER A 53 -4.80 1.26 8.82
C SER A 53 -5.01 1.43 10.33
N THR A 54 -6.21 1.76 10.78
CA THR A 54 -6.48 1.92 12.22
C THR A 54 -7.09 0.64 12.82
N PRO A 55 -6.98 0.43 14.15
CA PRO A 55 -7.63 -0.67 14.85
C PRO A 55 -9.12 -0.84 14.58
N GLU A 56 -9.82 0.25 14.27
CA GLU A 56 -11.25 0.23 13.93
C GLU A 56 -11.52 -0.27 12.52
N MET A 57 -10.55 -0.14 11.60
CA MET A 57 -10.66 -0.64 10.22
C MET A 57 -10.36 -2.14 10.12
N TRP A 58 -9.47 -2.68 10.95
CA TRP A 58 -8.98 -4.06 10.83
C TRP A 58 -10.09 -5.12 10.75
N PRO A 59 -11.14 -5.10 11.60
CA PRO A 59 -12.20 -6.10 11.51
C PRO A 59 -12.90 -6.14 10.15
N GLU A 60 -13.20 -4.97 9.57
CA GLU A 60 -13.85 -4.88 8.27
C GLU A 60 -12.91 -5.30 7.13
N LEU A 61 -11.63 -4.93 7.21
CA LEU A 61 -10.61 -5.37 6.26
C LEU A 61 -10.46 -6.91 6.26
N PHE A 62 -10.44 -7.53 7.43
CA PHE A 62 -10.38 -8.99 7.57
C PHE A 62 -11.65 -9.68 7.07
N GLN A 63 -12.82 -9.12 7.36
CA GLN A 63 -14.07 -9.65 6.84
C GLN A 63 -14.09 -9.62 5.30
N LYS A 64 -13.72 -8.49 4.68
CA LYS A 64 -13.61 -8.37 3.22
C LYS A 64 -12.54 -9.28 2.63
N ALA A 65 -11.43 -9.50 3.33
CA ALA A 65 -10.41 -10.47 2.91
C ALA A 65 -10.96 -11.91 2.95
N LYS A 66 -11.61 -12.30 4.04
CA LYS A 66 -12.21 -13.62 4.20
C LYS A 66 -13.28 -13.88 3.13
N GLU A 67 -14.16 -12.92 2.90
CA GLU A 67 -15.18 -12.96 1.85
C GLU A 67 -14.59 -13.01 0.44
N GLY A 68 -13.41 -12.42 0.26
CA GLY A 68 -12.63 -12.47 -0.96
C GLY A 68 -11.91 -13.81 -1.20
N GLY A 69 -12.03 -14.77 -0.28
CA GLY A 69 -11.40 -16.09 -0.37
C GLY A 69 -9.97 -16.15 0.15
N ILE A 70 -9.56 -15.18 0.98
CA ILE A 70 -8.26 -15.20 1.67
C ILE A 70 -8.33 -16.17 2.86
N ASP A 71 -7.30 -17.00 2.97
CA ASP A 71 -7.09 -17.97 4.05
C ASP A 71 -6.18 -17.40 5.16
N ALA A 72 -5.24 -16.51 4.80
CA ALA A 72 -4.25 -15.96 5.73
C ALA A 72 -3.98 -14.47 5.51
N ILE A 73 -3.76 -13.72 6.59
CA ILE A 73 -3.22 -12.36 6.54
C ILE A 73 -1.71 -12.42 6.64
N GLU A 74 -1.03 -11.70 5.75
CA GLU A 74 0.40 -11.50 5.83
C GLU A 74 0.69 -10.08 6.34
N THR A 75 1.68 -9.93 7.22
CA THR A 75 2.18 -8.61 7.59
C THR A 75 3.64 -8.65 7.99
N TYR A 76 4.36 -7.59 7.64
CA TYR A 76 5.64 -7.25 8.25
C TYR A 76 5.51 -6.84 9.71
N ILE A 77 6.62 -6.80 10.45
CA ILE A 77 6.77 -6.12 11.72
C ILE A 77 7.70 -4.90 11.56
N PHE A 78 7.23 -3.72 11.97
CA PHE A 78 7.94 -2.45 11.74
C PHE A 78 8.75 -2.05 12.99
N TRP A 79 10.06 -2.36 13.00
CA TRP A 79 10.92 -2.18 14.17
C TRP A 79 11.00 -0.72 14.64
N ASP A 80 11.15 0.22 13.71
CA ASP A 80 11.15 1.66 14.00
C ASP A 80 9.92 2.14 14.79
N ARG A 81 8.74 1.57 14.51
CA ARG A 81 7.50 1.86 15.23
C ARG A 81 7.43 1.20 16.59
N HIS A 82 7.95 -0.02 16.68
CA HIS A 82 7.90 -0.79 17.92
C HIS A 82 8.99 -0.42 18.91
N GLU A 83 10.13 0.14 18.49
CA GLU A 83 11.22 0.56 19.36
C GLU A 83 11.73 1.96 18.94
N PRO A 84 10.88 3.01 18.99
CA PRO A 84 11.24 4.36 18.55
C PRO A 84 12.40 4.94 19.38
N VAL A 85 12.51 4.50 20.64
CA VAL A 85 13.66 4.74 21.52
C VAL A 85 14.21 3.38 21.93
N ARG A 86 15.54 3.20 21.85
CA ARG A 86 16.21 1.93 22.18
C ARG A 86 15.75 1.38 23.53
N ARG A 87 15.25 0.14 23.52
CA ARG A 87 14.65 -0.65 24.60
C ARG A 87 13.34 -0.14 25.19
N GLN A 88 12.70 0.85 24.58
CA GLN A 88 11.36 1.29 24.94
C GLN A 88 10.39 0.87 23.84
N TYR A 89 9.56 -0.12 24.16
CA TYR A 89 8.68 -0.73 23.19
C TYR A 89 7.27 -0.15 23.20
N ASP A 90 6.69 0.04 22.01
CA ASP A 90 5.29 0.44 21.83
C ASP A 90 4.50 -0.63 21.06
N PHE A 91 3.41 -1.08 21.67
CA PHE A 91 2.44 -2.03 21.10
C PHE A 91 1.00 -1.50 21.30
N SER A 92 0.83 -0.19 21.37
CA SER A 92 -0.48 0.46 21.53
C SER A 92 -1.05 0.95 20.20
N GLY A 93 -2.34 1.30 20.16
CA GLY A 93 -2.97 1.91 18.99
C GLY A 93 -2.74 1.11 17.70
N ASN A 94 -2.27 1.78 16.64
CA ASN A 94 -1.97 1.16 15.35
C ASN A 94 -0.76 0.22 15.40
N GLN A 95 -0.06 0.08 16.52
CA GLN A 95 1.05 -0.86 16.75
C GLN A 95 0.63 -2.10 17.58
N ASP A 96 -0.65 -2.26 17.92
CA ASP A 96 -1.11 -3.42 18.71
C ASP A 96 -1.19 -4.70 17.85
N ILE A 97 -0.04 -5.37 17.67
CA ILE A 97 0.06 -6.61 16.89
C ILE A 97 -0.71 -7.78 17.54
N VAL A 98 -0.86 -7.76 18.87
CA VAL A 98 -1.60 -8.81 19.58
C VAL A 98 -3.08 -8.71 19.25
N LYS A 99 -3.64 -7.50 19.34
CA LYS A 99 -5.02 -7.23 18.92
C LYS A 99 -5.21 -7.53 17.43
N PHE A 100 -4.29 -7.11 16.57
CA PHE A 100 -4.36 -7.37 15.13
C PHE A 100 -4.45 -8.87 14.81
N PHE A 101 -3.57 -9.71 15.40
CA PHE A 101 -3.58 -11.16 15.17
C PHE A 101 -4.80 -11.84 15.80
N LYS A 102 -5.25 -11.39 16.98
CA LYS A 102 -6.50 -11.92 17.57
C LYS A 102 -7.72 -11.61 16.71
N LEU A 103 -7.82 -10.41 16.16
CA LEU A 103 -8.90 -10.06 15.24
C LEU A 103 -8.83 -10.87 13.93
N ALA A 104 -7.64 -11.15 13.41
CA ALA A 104 -7.48 -12.05 12.26
C ALA A 104 -7.95 -13.48 12.61
N GLN A 105 -7.59 -13.97 13.81
CA GLN A 105 -8.05 -15.27 14.30
C GLN A 105 -9.58 -15.31 14.47
N GLU A 106 -10.19 -14.28 15.03
CA GLU A 106 -11.64 -14.14 15.20
C GLU A 106 -12.37 -14.15 13.84
N ALA A 107 -11.77 -13.55 12.80
CA ALA A 107 -12.26 -13.62 11.43
C ALA A 107 -12.03 -14.98 10.74
N GLY A 108 -11.43 -15.96 11.44
CA GLY A 108 -11.13 -17.28 10.90
C GLY A 108 -10.02 -17.27 9.85
N LEU A 109 -9.05 -16.36 9.98
CA LEU A 109 -7.88 -16.23 9.13
C LEU A 109 -6.63 -16.71 9.86
N HIS A 110 -5.74 -17.37 9.13
CA HIS A 110 -4.38 -17.63 9.57
C HIS A 110 -3.50 -16.37 9.46
N VAL A 111 -2.28 -16.42 9.98
CA VAL A 111 -1.30 -15.34 9.87
C VAL A 111 0.04 -15.85 9.34
N ILE A 112 0.62 -15.11 8.39
CA ILE A 112 2.01 -15.21 7.96
C ILE A 112 2.76 -14.01 8.56
N LEU A 113 3.57 -14.28 9.59
CA LEU A 113 4.27 -13.26 10.36
C LEU A 113 5.65 -12.97 9.75
N ARG A 114 5.82 -11.85 9.05
CA ARG A 114 7.11 -11.47 8.46
C ARG A 114 7.89 -10.56 9.41
N ILE A 115 8.67 -11.15 10.31
CA ILE A 115 9.35 -10.39 11.37
C ILE A 115 10.41 -9.44 10.81
N GLY A 116 11.13 -9.83 9.75
CA GLY A 116 12.23 -9.04 9.20
C GLY A 116 13.53 -9.25 10.02
N PRO A 117 14.07 -8.23 10.73
CA PRO A 117 13.45 -6.94 10.99
C PRO A 117 13.77 -5.84 9.97
N TYR A 118 14.64 -6.13 9.00
CA TYR A 118 14.60 -5.41 7.73
C TYR A 118 13.38 -5.87 6.94
N VAL A 119 12.55 -4.92 6.49
CA VAL A 119 11.28 -5.24 5.80
C VAL A 119 11.14 -4.62 4.42
N CYS A 120 12.03 -3.71 4.02
CA CYS A 120 11.88 -2.89 2.81
C CYS A 120 10.54 -2.10 2.81
N ALA A 121 9.46 -2.74 2.34
CA ALA A 121 8.05 -2.36 2.45
C ALA A 121 7.67 -0.97 1.96
N GLU A 122 8.52 -0.32 1.15
CA GLU A 122 8.43 1.13 0.88
C GLU A 122 8.33 1.96 2.16
N TRP A 123 8.90 1.42 3.24
CA TRP A 123 8.89 1.95 4.57
C TRP A 123 10.24 2.63 4.87
N SER A 124 10.20 3.81 5.47
CA SER A 124 11.35 4.67 5.72
C SER A 124 12.44 3.87 6.43
N TYR A 125 13.65 3.98 5.90
CA TYR A 125 14.82 3.28 6.42
C TYR A 125 14.70 1.74 6.46
N GLY A 126 13.77 1.17 5.70
CA GLY A 126 13.54 -0.28 5.59
C GLY A 126 12.95 -0.90 6.85
N GLY A 127 12.35 -0.09 7.73
CA GLY A 127 11.80 -0.50 9.03
C GLY A 127 12.78 -0.46 10.19
N PHE A 128 14.07 -0.14 9.95
CA PHE A 128 15.03 0.00 11.04
C PHE A 128 14.79 1.29 11.84
N PRO A 129 14.91 1.26 13.17
CA PRO A 129 14.93 2.48 13.96
C PRO A 129 16.20 3.27 13.68
N MET A 130 16.09 4.59 13.54
CA MET A 130 17.24 5.45 13.17
C MET A 130 18.35 5.45 14.22
N TRP A 131 18.04 5.19 15.50
CA TRP A 131 19.07 5.08 16.54
C TRP A 131 20.06 3.93 16.30
N LEU A 132 19.67 2.91 15.52
CA LEU A 132 20.52 1.77 15.19
C LEU A 132 21.77 2.20 14.40
N HIS A 133 21.59 3.12 13.44
CA HIS A 133 22.68 3.68 12.60
C HIS A 133 23.78 4.35 13.41
N ASN A 134 23.42 5.02 14.51
CA ASN A 134 24.35 5.79 15.33
C ASN A 134 25.13 4.93 16.34
N ILE A 135 24.98 3.59 16.34
CA ILE A 135 25.75 2.73 17.23
C ILE A 135 27.19 2.61 16.69
N PRO A 136 28.23 2.96 17.49
CA PRO A 136 29.61 2.90 17.03
C PRO A 136 30.01 1.50 16.53
N GLY A 137 30.55 1.44 15.30
CA GLY A 137 31.04 0.20 14.70
C GLY A 137 29.94 -0.73 14.13
N ILE A 138 28.68 -0.28 14.09
CA ILE A 138 27.61 -1.06 13.48
C ILE A 138 27.74 -1.12 11.96
N GLU A 139 27.40 -2.27 11.39
CA GLU A 139 27.16 -2.43 9.96
C GLU A 139 25.88 -3.24 9.79
N LEU A 140 24.88 -2.67 9.09
CA LEU A 140 23.59 -3.31 8.96
C LEU A 140 23.63 -4.46 7.93
N ARG A 141 22.79 -5.48 8.18
CA ARG A 141 22.55 -6.61 7.26
C ARG A 141 23.82 -7.34 6.82
N THR A 142 24.79 -7.47 7.72
CA THR A 142 26.03 -8.21 7.49
C THR A 142 26.47 -8.92 8.77
N ASP A 143 27.55 -9.69 8.68
CA ASP A 143 28.15 -10.41 9.80
C ASP A 143 28.91 -9.47 10.74
N ASN A 144 28.14 -8.64 11.44
CA ASN A 144 28.59 -7.66 12.41
C ASN A 144 27.94 -7.99 13.77
N GLU A 145 28.74 -8.29 14.79
CA GLU A 145 28.22 -8.73 16.09
C GLU A 145 27.27 -7.73 16.75
N ILE A 146 27.51 -6.43 16.59
CA ILE A 146 26.65 -5.39 17.15
C ILE A 146 25.25 -5.47 16.51
N TYR A 147 25.19 -5.47 15.18
CA TYR A 147 23.93 -5.57 14.45
C TYR A 147 23.21 -6.89 14.73
N LYS A 148 23.93 -8.02 14.71
CA LYS A 148 23.36 -9.35 15.01
C LYS A 148 22.73 -9.39 16.40
N ASN A 149 23.40 -8.84 17.41
CA ASN A 149 22.85 -8.76 18.77
C ASN A 149 21.59 -7.90 18.83
N GLU A 150 21.57 -6.73 18.19
CA GLU A 150 20.37 -5.86 18.17
C GLU A 150 19.20 -6.52 17.42
N MET A 151 19.46 -7.12 16.26
CA MET A 151 18.47 -7.89 15.50
C MET A 151 17.91 -9.05 16.32
N GLN A 152 18.76 -9.84 16.98
CA GLN A 152 18.32 -10.95 17.81
C GLN A 152 17.46 -10.49 18.98
N ILE A 153 17.83 -9.39 19.65
CA ILE A 153 17.06 -8.84 20.78
C ILE A 153 15.65 -8.46 20.31
N PHE A 154 15.54 -7.73 19.20
CA PHE A 154 14.24 -7.33 18.68
C PHE A 154 13.41 -8.52 18.18
N THR A 155 14.01 -9.44 17.40
CA THR A 155 13.31 -10.66 16.95
C THR A 155 12.81 -11.49 18.13
N THR A 156 13.64 -11.67 19.16
CA THR A 156 13.25 -12.40 20.39
C THR A 156 12.10 -11.69 21.09
N LYS A 157 12.14 -10.35 21.20
CA LYS A 157 11.05 -9.57 21.79
C LYS A 157 9.71 -9.78 21.08
N ILE A 158 9.70 -9.77 19.75
CA ILE A 158 8.48 -10.01 18.95
C ILE A 158 7.98 -11.45 19.13
N VAL A 159 8.89 -12.42 19.11
CA VAL A 159 8.55 -13.83 19.36
C VAL A 159 7.95 -14.01 20.75
N ASP A 160 8.55 -13.41 21.79
CA ASP A 160 8.07 -13.50 23.17
C ASP A 160 6.68 -12.90 23.32
N VAL A 161 6.43 -11.71 22.76
CA VAL A 161 5.09 -11.10 22.72
C VAL A 161 4.08 -12.03 22.07
N CYS A 162 4.42 -12.66 20.95
CA CYS A 162 3.55 -13.61 20.26
C CYS A 162 3.32 -14.89 21.08
N LYS A 163 4.35 -15.42 21.74
CA LYS A 163 4.25 -16.63 22.57
C LYS A 163 3.44 -16.41 23.84
N GLU A 164 3.68 -15.30 24.53
CA GLU A 164 2.94 -14.90 25.73
C GLU A 164 1.44 -14.74 25.42
N ALA A 165 1.12 -14.17 24.25
CA ALA A 165 -0.23 -14.03 23.76
C ALA A 165 -0.81 -15.31 23.09
N LYS A 166 -0.03 -16.40 23.03
CA LYS A 166 -0.40 -17.70 22.43
C LYS A 166 -0.80 -17.61 20.95
N LEU A 167 -0.07 -16.82 20.17
CA LEU A 167 -0.42 -16.51 18.78
C LEU A 167 0.14 -17.51 17.76
N PHE A 168 1.12 -18.35 18.13
CA PHE A 168 1.58 -19.41 17.25
C PHE A 168 0.60 -20.58 17.19
N ALA A 169 0.42 -21.18 16.01
CA ALA A 169 -0.53 -22.27 15.77
C ALA A 169 -0.43 -23.45 16.77
N PRO A 170 0.77 -23.92 17.17
CA PRO A 170 0.89 -24.95 18.20
C PRO A 170 0.35 -24.54 19.58
N GLN A 171 0.22 -23.24 19.85
CA GLN A 171 -0.37 -22.70 21.08
C GLN A 171 -1.87 -22.42 20.95
N GLY A 172 -2.46 -22.70 19.78
CA GLY A 172 -3.86 -22.42 19.45
C GLY A 172 -4.09 -21.05 18.79
N GLY A 173 -3.02 -20.34 18.38
CA GLY A 173 -3.12 -19.05 17.70
C GLY A 173 -3.15 -19.14 16.16
N PRO A 174 -3.24 -18.01 15.44
CA PRO A 174 -3.41 -18.01 14.00
C PRO A 174 -2.10 -18.09 13.20
N ILE A 175 -0.92 -17.86 13.80
CA ILE A 175 0.35 -17.76 13.07
C ILE A 175 0.79 -19.15 12.60
N ILE A 176 0.83 -19.35 11.28
CA ILE A 176 1.19 -20.62 10.63
C ILE A 176 2.58 -20.59 9.96
N LEU A 177 3.12 -19.42 9.67
CA LEU A 177 4.44 -19.25 9.06
C LEU A 177 5.11 -18.00 9.65
N ALA A 178 6.44 -18.01 9.74
CA ALA A 178 7.22 -16.85 10.12
C ALA A 178 8.36 -16.59 9.12
N GLN A 179 8.70 -15.32 8.86
CA GLN A 179 9.83 -14.94 8.00
C GLN A 179 10.93 -14.22 8.80
N ILE A 180 12.18 -14.54 8.49
CA ILE A 180 13.36 -13.79 8.91
C ILE A 180 14.06 -13.18 7.70
N GLU A 181 14.60 -11.98 7.86
CA GLU A 181 15.08 -11.11 6.77
C GLU A 181 13.98 -10.81 5.72
N ASN A 182 14.34 -10.00 4.74
CA ASN A 182 13.56 -9.68 3.57
C ASN A 182 14.47 -9.45 2.35
N GLU A 183 14.30 -10.27 1.33
CA GLU A 183 14.98 -10.16 0.03
C GLU A 183 16.52 -10.04 0.09
N TYR A 184 17.14 -10.62 1.10
CA TYR A 184 18.58 -10.47 1.30
C TYR A 184 19.41 -11.04 0.15
N GLY A 185 18.93 -12.12 -0.50
CA GLY A 185 19.62 -12.71 -1.65
C GLY A 185 19.80 -11.74 -2.83
N ASN A 186 18.93 -10.74 -2.97
CA ASN A 186 19.07 -9.69 -4.00
C ASN A 186 20.27 -8.77 -3.75
N VAL A 187 20.70 -8.61 -2.49
CA VAL A 187 21.74 -7.66 -2.07
C VAL A 187 22.95 -8.33 -1.42
N MET A 188 22.94 -9.64 -1.24
CA MET A 188 23.99 -10.39 -0.52
C MET A 188 25.37 -10.30 -1.19
N GLY A 189 25.42 -10.29 -2.52
CA GLY A 189 26.67 -10.41 -3.29
C GLY A 189 27.77 -9.43 -2.85
N PRO A 190 27.49 -8.12 -2.78
CA PRO A 190 28.44 -7.10 -2.33
C PRO A 190 28.95 -7.24 -0.89
N TYR A 191 28.25 -7.97 -0.01
CA TYR A 191 28.72 -8.27 1.35
C TYR A 191 29.68 -9.48 1.39
N GLY A 192 29.89 -10.18 0.27
CA GLY A 192 30.85 -11.27 0.15
C GLY A 192 30.63 -12.42 1.15
N ASP A 193 31.71 -12.90 1.76
CA ASP A 193 31.66 -13.96 2.79
C ASP A 193 30.91 -13.53 4.05
N ALA A 194 30.95 -12.25 4.42
CA ALA A 194 30.22 -11.74 5.56
C ALA A 194 28.71 -11.91 5.36
N GLY A 195 28.20 -11.60 4.15
CA GLY A 195 26.78 -11.84 3.84
C GLY A 195 26.37 -13.31 3.91
N ARG A 196 27.25 -14.22 3.48
CA ARG A 196 27.01 -15.68 3.61
C ARG A 196 26.98 -16.14 5.06
N ARG A 197 27.88 -15.64 5.92
CA ARG A 197 27.87 -15.98 7.35
C ARG A 197 26.64 -15.39 8.05
N TYR A 198 26.26 -14.17 7.70
CA TYR A 198 25.06 -13.51 8.21
C TYR A 198 23.78 -14.27 7.87
N VAL A 199 23.55 -14.67 6.62
CA VAL A 199 22.31 -15.39 6.26
C VAL A 199 22.21 -16.76 6.95
N ASN A 200 23.34 -17.45 7.14
CA ASN A 200 23.41 -18.68 7.94
C ASN A 200 23.07 -18.42 9.41
N TRP A 201 23.61 -17.35 9.99
CA TRP A 201 23.28 -16.94 11.35
C TRP A 201 21.79 -16.56 11.50
N CYS A 202 21.19 -15.84 10.53
CA CYS A 202 19.77 -15.49 10.56
C CYS A 202 18.88 -16.73 10.64
N ALA A 203 19.16 -17.73 9.81
CA ALA A 203 18.43 -19.00 9.82
C ALA A 203 18.58 -19.73 11.16
N GLN A 204 19.80 -19.84 11.69
CA GLN A 204 20.06 -20.48 12.98
C GLN A 204 19.37 -19.75 14.14
N MET A 205 19.45 -18.41 14.16
CA MET A 205 18.82 -17.57 15.18
C MET A 205 17.29 -17.74 15.14
N ALA A 206 16.68 -17.68 13.95
CA ALA A 206 15.24 -17.84 13.78
C ALA A 206 14.75 -19.23 14.22
N VAL A 207 15.42 -20.30 13.79
CA VAL A 207 15.08 -21.68 14.23
C VAL A 207 15.26 -21.83 15.75
N GLY A 208 16.31 -21.24 16.31
CA GLY A 208 16.58 -21.22 17.75
C GLY A 208 15.49 -20.56 18.59
N GLN A 209 14.65 -19.70 17.99
CA GLN A 209 13.48 -19.13 18.66
C GLN A 209 12.43 -20.19 19.01
N ASN A 210 12.44 -21.39 18.42
CA ASN A 210 11.53 -22.50 18.72
C ASN A 210 10.05 -22.08 18.76
N VAL A 211 9.56 -21.50 17.66
CA VAL A 211 8.18 -21.01 17.51
C VAL A 211 7.19 -22.11 17.11
N GLY A 212 7.69 -23.29 16.72
CA GLY A 212 6.87 -24.46 16.38
C GLY A 212 6.13 -24.39 15.05
N VAL A 213 6.43 -23.40 14.20
CA VAL A 213 5.93 -23.29 12.83
C VAL A 213 7.08 -23.14 11.84
N PRO A 214 6.89 -23.46 10.54
CA PRO A 214 7.95 -23.33 9.55
C PRO A 214 8.42 -21.87 9.36
N TRP A 215 9.71 -21.73 9.07
CA TRP A 215 10.33 -20.46 8.75
C TRP A 215 10.60 -20.32 7.25
N ILE A 216 10.39 -19.11 6.73
CA ILE A 216 10.58 -18.77 5.31
C ILE A 216 11.61 -17.65 5.13
N MET A 217 12.18 -17.54 3.93
CA MET A 217 13.01 -16.42 3.47
C MET A 217 12.71 -16.09 2.00
N CYS A 218 12.23 -14.89 1.72
CA CYS A 218 11.93 -14.47 0.35
C CYS A 218 13.19 -14.05 -0.42
N GLN A 219 13.19 -14.33 -1.73
CA GLN A 219 14.30 -14.04 -2.67
C GLN A 219 15.68 -14.51 -2.16
N GLN A 220 15.71 -15.65 -1.46
CA GLN A 220 16.93 -16.24 -0.92
C GLN A 220 17.21 -17.60 -1.57
N SER A 221 17.81 -17.59 -2.78
CA SER A 221 18.05 -18.81 -3.57
C SER A 221 18.86 -19.89 -2.83
N ASN A 222 19.74 -19.49 -1.93
CA ASN A 222 20.54 -20.37 -1.08
C ASN A 222 20.10 -20.34 0.40
N ALA A 223 18.79 -20.19 0.68
CA ALA A 223 18.27 -20.23 2.05
C ALA A 223 18.76 -21.50 2.80
N PRO A 224 19.40 -21.35 3.97
CA PRO A 224 19.91 -22.48 4.74
C PRO A 224 18.77 -23.38 5.23
N GLN A 225 18.98 -24.70 5.25
CA GLN A 225 17.98 -25.61 5.81
C GLN A 225 17.81 -25.38 7.32
N PRO A 226 16.59 -25.48 7.88
CA PRO A 226 15.33 -25.93 7.28
C PRO A 226 14.45 -24.81 6.70
N MET A 227 15.01 -23.64 6.38
CA MET A 227 14.25 -22.51 5.86
C MET A 227 13.68 -22.81 4.47
N ILE A 228 12.43 -22.41 4.24
CA ILE A 228 11.79 -22.48 2.92
C ILE A 228 12.09 -21.18 2.17
N ASN A 229 12.77 -21.26 1.02
CA ASN A 229 12.91 -20.08 0.17
C ASN A 229 11.63 -19.81 -0.62
N THR A 230 11.26 -18.55 -0.76
CA THR A 230 10.04 -18.13 -1.47
C THR A 230 10.36 -17.13 -2.57
N CYS A 231 9.39 -16.90 -3.45
CA CYS A 231 9.49 -15.96 -4.56
C CYS A 231 8.67 -14.70 -4.32
N ASN A 232 9.14 -13.58 -4.86
CA ASN A 232 8.43 -12.30 -4.94
C ASN A 232 8.44 -11.84 -6.41
N GLY A 233 7.42 -11.11 -6.85
CA GLY A 233 7.39 -10.58 -8.21
C GLY A 233 5.98 -10.35 -8.76
N PHE A 234 5.90 -9.95 -10.02
CA PHE A 234 4.64 -9.99 -10.79
C PHE A 234 4.29 -11.42 -11.25
N TYR A 235 5.30 -12.28 -11.42
CA TYR A 235 5.15 -13.68 -11.83
C TYR A 235 6.18 -14.55 -11.12
N CYS A 236 5.72 -15.65 -10.52
CA CYS A 236 6.57 -16.67 -9.89
C CYS A 236 6.25 -18.09 -10.39
N ASP A 237 5.57 -18.23 -11.53
CA ASP A 237 5.17 -19.52 -12.09
C ASP A 237 6.38 -20.38 -12.48
N GLN A 238 7.53 -19.79 -12.79
CA GLN A 238 8.78 -20.49 -13.10
C GLN A 238 9.69 -20.73 -11.89
N PHE A 239 9.38 -20.15 -10.73
CA PHE A 239 10.16 -20.35 -9.52
C PHE A 239 10.17 -21.83 -9.08
N LYS A 240 11.32 -22.27 -8.56
CA LYS A 240 11.51 -23.58 -7.95
C LYS A 240 12.18 -23.41 -6.58
N PRO A 241 11.63 -24.01 -5.51
CA PRO A 241 12.30 -24.06 -4.21
C PRO A 241 13.70 -24.68 -4.33
N ASN A 242 14.61 -24.24 -3.45
CA ASN A 242 15.99 -24.71 -3.43
C ASN A 242 16.14 -26.11 -2.79
N ASN A 243 15.09 -26.60 -2.14
CA ASN A 243 15.01 -27.93 -1.54
C ASN A 243 13.82 -28.70 -2.14
N PRO A 244 14.01 -29.92 -2.66
CA PRO A 244 12.92 -30.74 -3.20
C PRO A 244 11.85 -31.13 -2.17
N LYS A 245 12.11 -30.98 -0.86
CA LYS A 245 11.14 -31.20 0.22
C LYS A 245 10.31 -29.96 0.55
N SER A 246 10.64 -28.80 0.00
CA SER A 246 9.94 -27.56 0.30
C SER A 246 8.81 -27.32 -0.72
N PRO A 247 7.64 -26.84 -0.27
CA PRO A 247 6.57 -26.46 -1.16
C PRO A 247 6.90 -25.17 -1.91
N LYS A 248 6.26 -24.96 -3.07
CA LYS A 248 6.44 -23.76 -3.87
C LYS A 248 5.53 -22.62 -3.38
N MET A 249 6.16 -21.56 -2.86
CA MET A 249 5.47 -20.42 -2.23
C MET A 249 5.85 -19.08 -2.87
N TRP A 250 4.85 -18.21 -2.99
CA TRP A 250 4.94 -16.85 -3.52
C TRP A 250 4.45 -15.87 -2.44
N THR A 251 5.41 -15.21 -1.78
CA THR A 251 5.17 -14.32 -0.63
C THR A 251 4.83 -12.90 -1.03
N GLU A 252 5.16 -12.47 -2.25
CA GLU A 252 4.71 -11.17 -2.76
C GLU A 252 4.31 -11.24 -4.22
N ASN A 253 3.03 -11.51 -4.47
CA ASN A 253 2.41 -11.27 -5.76
C ASN A 253 2.00 -9.81 -5.86
N TRP A 254 2.79 -9.02 -6.57
CA TRP A 254 2.60 -7.58 -6.64
C TRP A 254 1.28 -7.23 -7.33
N SER A 255 0.29 -6.78 -6.55
CA SER A 255 -1.08 -6.52 -7.01
C SER A 255 -1.19 -5.24 -7.86
N GLY A 256 -0.14 -4.43 -7.89
CA GLY A 256 0.02 -3.14 -8.54
C GLY A 256 1.42 -2.63 -8.22
N TRP A 257 1.56 -1.34 -7.90
CA TRP A 257 2.85 -0.77 -7.51
C TRP A 257 2.68 0.43 -6.57
N PHE A 258 3.72 0.80 -5.84
CA PHE A 258 3.72 1.97 -4.98
C PHE A 258 3.75 3.29 -5.77
N LYS A 259 3.32 4.36 -5.11
CA LYS A 259 3.28 5.72 -5.66
C LYS A 259 4.44 6.57 -5.15
N LEU A 260 5.00 7.39 -6.05
CA LEU A 260 6.07 8.34 -5.77
C LEU A 260 5.57 9.78 -5.92
N TRP A 261 6.11 10.70 -5.12
CA TRP A 261 5.87 12.13 -5.32
C TRP A 261 6.40 12.56 -6.69
N GLY A 262 5.50 13.11 -7.52
CA GLY A 262 5.77 13.46 -8.93
C GLY A 262 5.65 12.27 -9.91
N GLY A 263 5.33 11.08 -9.41
CA GLY A 263 5.02 9.90 -10.20
C GLY A 263 3.54 9.83 -10.60
N ARG A 264 3.27 8.97 -11.59
CA ARG A 264 1.91 8.59 -12.03
C ARG A 264 1.31 7.57 -11.06
N ASP A 265 0.05 7.21 -11.25
CA ASP A 265 -0.65 6.20 -10.44
C ASP A 265 -0.59 4.83 -11.14
N PRO A 266 0.31 3.91 -10.76
CA PRO A 266 0.43 2.62 -11.41
C PRO A 266 -0.75 1.72 -11.03
N TYR A 267 -1.18 0.88 -11.97
CA TYR A 267 -2.21 -0.11 -11.69
C TYR A 267 -1.96 -1.40 -12.48
N ARG A 268 -2.40 -2.53 -11.95
CA ARG A 268 -2.31 -3.85 -12.59
C ARG A 268 -3.71 -4.39 -12.81
N THR A 269 -3.99 -4.90 -14.01
CA THR A 269 -5.34 -5.37 -14.36
C THR A 269 -5.71 -6.61 -13.55
N ALA A 270 -7.02 -6.83 -13.37
CA ALA A 270 -7.53 -7.99 -12.66
C ALA A 270 -7.19 -9.29 -13.40
N GLU A 271 -7.23 -9.24 -14.72
CA GLU A 271 -7.00 -10.35 -15.65
C GLU A 271 -5.56 -10.83 -15.59
N ASP A 272 -4.58 -9.92 -15.64
CA ASP A 272 -3.16 -10.29 -15.55
C ASP A 272 -2.80 -10.83 -14.16
N LEU A 273 -3.34 -10.21 -13.11
CA LEU A 273 -3.14 -10.69 -11.75
C LEU A 273 -3.72 -12.10 -11.58
N ALA A 274 -4.95 -12.34 -12.06
CA ALA A 274 -5.56 -13.67 -12.06
C ALA A 274 -4.80 -14.68 -12.91
N PHE A 275 -4.32 -14.29 -14.10
CA PHE A 275 -3.47 -15.11 -14.96
C PHE A 275 -2.21 -15.57 -14.22
N SER A 276 -1.52 -14.64 -13.56
CA SER A 276 -0.28 -14.93 -12.84
C SER A 276 -0.49 -15.94 -11.71
N VAL A 277 -1.60 -15.83 -10.97
CA VAL A 277 -1.98 -16.75 -9.89
C VAL A 277 -2.33 -18.13 -10.46
N ALA A 278 -3.21 -18.19 -11.48
CA ALA A 278 -3.62 -19.45 -12.08
C ALA A 278 -2.44 -20.22 -12.69
N ARG A 279 -1.52 -19.52 -13.38
CA ARG A 279 -0.26 -20.08 -13.90
C ARG A 279 0.64 -20.59 -12.77
N PHE A 280 0.73 -19.86 -11.66
CA PHE A 280 1.53 -20.28 -10.51
C PHE A 280 1.00 -21.58 -9.90
N ILE A 281 -0.32 -21.69 -9.68
CA ILE A 281 -0.97 -22.90 -9.15
C ILE A 281 -0.89 -24.06 -10.15
N GLN A 282 -1.13 -23.81 -11.44
CA GLN A 282 -0.95 -24.79 -12.51
C GLN A 282 0.45 -25.44 -12.45
N ASN A 283 1.48 -24.64 -12.15
CA ASN A 283 2.87 -25.10 -12.05
C ASN A 283 3.27 -25.52 -10.62
N GLY A 284 2.32 -26.07 -9.85
CA GLY A 284 2.56 -26.67 -8.52
C GLY A 284 2.74 -25.67 -7.38
N GLY A 285 2.40 -24.40 -7.59
CA GLY A 285 2.35 -23.40 -6.52
C GLY A 285 1.22 -23.69 -5.53
N VAL A 286 1.45 -23.43 -4.25
CA VAL A 286 0.47 -23.72 -3.18
C VAL A 286 0.26 -22.60 -2.18
N LEU A 287 1.08 -21.55 -2.22
CA LEU A 287 0.87 -20.35 -1.40
C LEU A 287 1.08 -19.14 -2.28
N ASN A 288 0.05 -18.30 -2.41
CA ASN A 288 0.11 -17.01 -3.10
C ASN A 288 -0.35 -15.92 -2.14
N SER A 289 0.52 -14.95 -1.86
CA SER A 289 0.22 -13.80 -1.03
C SER A 289 0.16 -12.53 -1.88
N TYR A 290 -0.99 -11.85 -1.90
CA TYR A 290 -1.14 -10.58 -2.61
C TYR A 290 -0.43 -9.46 -1.86
N TYR A 291 0.61 -8.88 -2.47
CA TYR A 291 1.31 -7.71 -1.96
C TYR A 291 0.93 -6.50 -2.83
N MET A 292 -0.04 -5.66 -2.46
CA MET A 292 -0.83 -5.66 -1.22
C MET A 292 -2.24 -6.20 -1.43
N TYR A 293 -2.85 -6.74 -0.38
CA TYR A 293 -4.29 -7.00 -0.37
C TYR A 293 -5.08 -5.77 0.11
N HIS A 294 -4.55 -5.10 1.14
CA HIS A 294 -4.89 -3.73 1.49
C HIS A 294 -3.58 -2.96 1.71
N GLY A 295 -3.33 -1.96 0.88
CA GLY A 295 -2.12 -1.16 0.97
C GLY A 295 -2.19 -0.08 2.06
N GLY A 296 -3.29 0.68 2.11
CA GLY A 296 -3.58 1.66 3.15
C GLY A 296 -2.79 2.98 3.01
N THR A 297 -2.52 3.63 4.14
CA THR A 297 -1.94 4.97 4.21
C THR A 297 -0.65 4.98 5.04
N ASN A 298 0.39 5.65 4.54
CA ASN A 298 1.62 5.95 5.26
C ASN A 298 1.39 7.11 6.27
N PHE A 299 0.67 6.84 7.36
CA PHE A 299 0.41 7.84 8.41
C PHE A 299 1.70 8.34 9.08
N GLY A 300 1.65 9.58 9.58
CA GLY A 300 2.81 10.19 10.23
C GLY A 300 3.94 10.54 9.25
N ARG A 301 5.18 10.49 9.73
CA ARG A 301 6.37 10.87 8.95
C ARG A 301 7.41 9.75 8.81
N THR A 302 7.34 8.71 9.62
CA THR A 302 8.29 7.59 9.60
C THR A 302 7.82 6.40 8.77
N ALA A 303 6.64 6.49 8.13
CA ALA A 303 6.09 5.41 7.30
C ALA A 303 6.71 5.38 5.90
N GLY A 304 6.18 6.11 4.91
CA GLY A 304 6.67 6.03 3.52
C GLY A 304 8.06 6.65 3.33
N GLY A 305 8.96 5.99 2.59
CA GLY A 305 10.24 6.58 2.20
C GLY A 305 11.14 5.73 1.30
N PRO A 306 12.08 6.37 0.57
CA PRO A 306 12.16 7.80 0.29
C PRO A 306 11.22 8.17 -0.87
N TYR A 307 10.69 9.39 -0.89
CA TYR A 307 9.81 9.91 -1.94
C TYR A 307 8.49 9.12 -2.17
N ILE A 308 8.18 8.14 -1.34
CA ILE A 308 6.90 7.43 -1.34
C ILE A 308 5.79 8.40 -0.89
N THR A 309 4.65 8.36 -1.58
CA THR A 309 3.50 9.20 -1.22
C THR A 309 2.88 8.78 0.11
N THR A 310 2.00 9.63 0.64
CA THR A 310 1.23 9.29 1.84
C THR A 310 0.22 8.19 1.55
N SER A 311 -0.37 8.16 0.36
CA SER A 311 -1.13 7.01 -0.11
C SER A 311 -0.19 5.82 -0.35
N TYR A 312 -0.59 4.64 0.11
CA TYR A 312 0.02 3.36 -0.24
C TYR A 312 -1.03 2.41 -0.84
N ASP A 313 -1.96 2.95 -1.63
CA ASP A 313 -3.08 2.20 -2.24
C ASP A 313 -2.64 0.91 -2.97
N TYR A 314 -1.52 0.97 -3.69
CA TYR A 314 -0.91 -0.15 -4.42
C TYR A 314 -1.80 -0.77 -5.51
N ASN A 315 -2.92 -0.12 -5.87
CA ASN A 315 -3.98 -0.71 -6.66
C ASN A 315 -4.45 -2.07 -6.10
N ALA A 316 -4.44 -2.20 -4.79
CA ALA A 316 -4.77 -3.43 -4.07
C ALA A 316 -6.26 -3.82 -4.26
N PRO A 317 -6.63 -5.10 -4.05
CA PRO A 317 -8.03 -5.55 -4.01
C PRO A 317 -8.91 -4.78 -3.02
N LEU A 318 -8.35 -4.34 -1.89
CA LEU A 318 -8.96 -3.34 -1.02
C LEU A 318 -8.19 -2.02 -1.17
N ASP A 319 -8.87 -0.95 -1.57
CA ASP A 319 -8.24 0.36 -1.82
C ASP A 319 -7.64 0.96 -0.53
N GLU A 320 -6.95 2.11 -0.65
CA GLU A 320 -6.39 2.86 0.49
C GLU A 320 -7.37 3.06 1.66
N TYR A 321 -8.66 3.15 1.35
CA TYR A 321 -9.73 3.48 2.28
C TYR A 321 -10.46 2.24 2.82
N GLY A 322 -10.12 1.04 2.33
CA GLY A 322 -10.75 -0.22 2.70
C GLY A 322 -11.98 -0.59 1.86
N ASN A 323 -12.28 0.11 0.78
CA ASN A 323 -13.36 -0.26 -0.15
C ASN A 323 -12.93 -1.40 -1.07
N LEU A 324 -13.91 -2.12 -1.62
CA LEU A 324 -13.66 -3.14 -2.65
C LEU A 324 -13.21 -2.47 -3.96
N ASN A 325 -11.99 -2.77 -4.41
CA ASN A 325 -11.50 -2.35 -5.71
C ASN A 325 -12.01 -3.32 -6.78
N GLN A 326 -13.16 -2.98 -7.35
CA GLN A 326 -13.85 -3.78 -8.35
C GLN A 326 -13.44 -3.38 -9.77
N PRO A 327 -13.15 -4.34 -10.67
CA PRO A 327 -13.52 -5.76 -10.59
C PRO A 327 -12.45 -6.67 -9.96
N LYS A 328 -11.29 -6.13 -9.58
CA LYS A 328 -10.14 -6.94 -9.14
C LYS A 328 -10.49 -7.85 -7.96
N TRP A 329 -11.08 -7.31 -6.90
CA TRP A 329 -11.42 -8.10 -5.72
C TRP A 329 -12.37 -9.26 -6.06
N GLY A 330 -13.45 -9.01 -6.79
CA GLY A 330 -14.44 -10.05 -7.08
C GLY A 330 -13.94 -11.06 -8.12
N HIS A 331 -13.12 -10.64 -9.08
CA HIS A 331 -12.51 -11.57 -10.04
C HIS A 331 -11.55 -12.54 -9.36
N LEU A 332 -10.73 -12.04 -8.42
CA LEU A 332 -9.87 -12.90 -7.60
C LEU A 332 -10.68 -13.80 -6.67
N LYS A 333 -11.79 -13.31 -6.08
CA LYS A 333 -12.71 -14.15 -5.29
C LYS A 333 -13.25 -15.33 -6.11
N GLN A 334 -13.67 -15.08 -7.36
CA GLN A 334 -14.14 -16.14 -8.26
C GLN A 334 -13.00 -17.13 -8.61
N LEU A 335 -11.79 -16.64 -8.85
CA LEU A 335 -10.61 -17.47 -9.08
C LEU A 335 -10.29 -18.35 -7.87
N HIS A 336 -10.28 -17.79 -6.66
CA HIS A 336 -10.02 -18.54 -5.43
C HIS A 336 -11.05 -19.65 -5.25
N ALA A 337 -12.33 -19.35 -5.42
CA ALA A 337 -13.40 -20.34 -5.33
C ALA A 337 -13.21 -21.48 -6.35
N ALA A 338 -12.85 -21.15 -7.60
CA ALA A 338 -12.60 -22.14 -8.64
C ALA A 338 -11.42 -23.06 -8.29
N ILE A 339 -10.31 -22.53 -7.77
CA ILE A 339 -9.14 -23.32 -7.37
C ILE A 339 -9.45 -24.18 -6.14
N LYS A 340 -10.22 -23.65 -5.18
CA LYS A 340 -10.59 -24.39 -3.96
C LYS A 340 -11.46 -25.61 -4.24
N LEU A 341 -12.24 -25.63 -5.32
CA LEU A 341 -12.95 -26.84 -5.76
C LEU A 341 -12.00 -28.01 -6.06
N GLY A 342 -10.79 -27.72 -6.55
CA GLY A 342 -9.77 -28.71 -6.87
C GLY A 342 -8.72 -28.97 -5.77
N GLU A 343 -8.78 -28.28 -4.62
CA GLU A 343 -7.66 -28.19 -3.65
C GLU A 343 -7.05 -29.56 -3.29
N ARG A 344 -7.88 -30.56 -3.00
CA ARG A 344 -7.41 -31.91 -2.65
C ARG A 344 -6.68 -32.60 -3.80
N ILE A 345 -7.17 -32.50 -5.02
CA ILE A 345 -6.54 -33.11 -6.21
C ILE A 345 -5.27 -32.36 -6.58
N LEU A 346 -5.27 -31.03 -6.46
CA LEU A 346 -4.11 -30.19 -6.74
C LEU A 346 -2.92 -30.49 -5.80
N THR A 347 -3.21 -30.84 -4.54
CA THR A 347 -2.18 -31.09 -3.51
C THR A 347 -1.80 -32.57 -3.33
N ASN A 348 -2.62 -33.51 -3.80
CA ASN A 348 -2.38 -34.95 -3.60
C ASN A 348 -2.35 -35.77 -4.90
N GLY A 349 -2.84 -35.22 -6.01
CA GLY A 349 -2.92 -35.91 -7.29
C GLY A 349 -1.57 -36.01 -8.01
N THR A 350 -1.53 -36.89 -9.00
CA THR A 350 -0.42 -36.97 -9.96
C THR A 350 -0.61 -35.95 -11.07
N VAL A 351 0.47 -35.33 -11.52
CA VAL A 351 0.43 -34.27 -12.54
C VAL A 351 0.95 -34.79 -13.88
N THR A 352 0.23 -34.48 -14.96
CA THR A 352 0.72 -34.65 -16.33
C THR A 352 0.54 -33.34 -17.11
N SER A 353 1.56 -32.94 -17.86
CA SER A 353 1.50 -31.73 -18.69
C SER A 353 1.66 -32.09 -20.17
N LYS A 354 0.87 -31.41 -21.01
CA LYS A 354 0.91 -31.53 -22.47
C LYS A 354 1.10 -30.13 -23.04
N ASN A 355 2.22 -29.90 -23.70
CA ASN A 355 2.39 -28.72 -24.56
C ASN A 355 1.73 -29.02 -25.90
N PHE A 356 0.85 -28.12 -26.37
CA PHE A 356 0.27 -28.23 -27.70
C PHE A 356 1.16 -27.53 -28.74
N TRP A 357 1.52 -26.28 -28.45
CA TRP A 357 2.49 -25.46 -29.18
C TRP A 357 2.91 -24.28 -28.31
N GLY A 358 3.86 -23.47 -28.76
CA GLY A 358 4.47 -22.38 -27.97
C GLY A 358 3.46 -21.57 -27.15
N GLY A 359 3.59 -21.61 -25.82
CA GLY A 359 2.75 -20.87 -24.87
C GLY A 359 1.37 -21.46 -24.59
N VAL A 360 0.95 -22.54 -25.27
CA VAL A 360 -0.33 -23.22 -25.04
C VAL A 360 -0.11 -24.59 -24.40
N ASP A 361 -0.50 -24.70 -23.14
CA ASP A 361 -0.26 -25.89 -22.30
C ASP A 361 -1.55 -26.37 -21.64
N GLN A 362 -1.68 -27.69 -21.53
CA GLN A 362 -2.61 -28.35 -20.60
C GLN A 362 -1.82 -28.93 -19.43
N THR A 363 -2.35 -28.77 -18.23
CA THR A 363 -1.88 -29.49 -17.03
C THR A 363 -3.05 -30.17 -16.37
N THR A 364 -2.94 -31.49 -16.19
CA THR A 364 -3.97 -32.35 -15.63
C THR A 364 -3.48 -32.90 -14.31
N PHE A 365 -4.25 -32.67 -13.24
CA PHE A 365 -4.07 -33.30 -11.95
C PHE A 365 -5.09 -34.43 -11.83
N THR A 366 -4.63 -35.63 -11.48
CA THR A 366 -5.47 -36.82 -11.39
C THR A 366 -5.39 -37.44 -10.00
N ASN A 367 -6.55 -37.70 -9.40
CA ASN A 367 -6.64 -38.52 -8.21
C ASN A 367 -6.50 -39.99 -8.62
N GLN A 368 -5.41 -40.65 -8.21
CA GLN A 368 -5.13 -42.05 -8.57
C GLN A 368 -6.15 -43.05 -7.99
N GLY A 369 -6.83 -42.71 -6.89
CA GLY A 369 -7.82 -43.59 -6.26
C GLY A 369 -9.20 -43.50 -6.89
N THR A 370 -9.63 -42.31 -7.30
CA THR A 370 -10.98 -42.07 -7.83
C THR A 370 -11.04 -41.89 -9.35
N GLY A 371 -9.91 -41.58 -10.00
CA GLY A 371 -9.86 -41.19 -11.41
C GLY A 371 -10.35 -39.76 -11.70
N GLU A 372 -10.76 -39.01 -10.67
CA GLU A 372 -11.19 -37.61 -10.78
C GLU A 372 -10.04 -36.74 -11.32
N ARG A 373 -10.37 -35.77 -12.19
CA ARG A 373 -9.38 -34.92 -12.86
C ARG A 373 -9.67 -33.44 -12.65
N PHE A 374 -8.62 -32.63 -12.60
CA PHE A 374 -8.70 -31.17 -12.58
C PHE A 374 -7.68 -30.60 -13.57
N CYS A 375 -8.13 -29.76 -14.50
CA CYS A 375 -7.28 -29.30 -15.60
C CYS A 375 -7.12 -27.78 -15.64
N PHE A 376 -5.94 -27.34 -16.03
CA PHE A 376 -5.66 -25.98 -16.47
C PHE A 376 -5.30 -26.00 -17.95
N LEU A 377 -5.89 -25.10 -18.72
CA LEU A 377 -5.48 -24.77 -20.09
C LEU A 377 -4.93 -23.35 -20.09
N SER A 378 -3.63 -23.18 -20.26
CA SER A 378 -3.01 -21.85 -20.32
C SER A 378 -2.67 -21.45 -21.74
N ASN A 379 -2.95 -20.19 -22.09
CA ASN A 379 -2.49 -19.53 -23.29
C ASN A 379 -1.66 -18.31 -22.89
N ALA A 380 -0.33 -18.42 -22.96
CA ALA A 380 0.62 -17.35 -22.68
C ALA A 380 0.99 -16.53 -23.94
N ASN A 381 0.22 -16.65 -25.03
CA ASN A 381 0.41 -15.85 -26.23
C ASN A 381 -0.45 -14.59 -26.21
N MET A 382 -0.16 -13.68 -27.14
CA MET A 382 -0.91 -12.43 -27.33
C MET A 382 -2.22 -12.60 -28.11
N GLU A 383 -2.41 -13.77 -28.72
CA GLU A 383 -3.58 -14.11 -29.54
C GLU A 383 -4.38 -15.26 -28.96
N GLU A 384 -5.66 -15.33 -29.33
CA GLU A 384 -6.56 -16.43 -28.95
C GLU A 384 -6.06 -17.77 -29.53
N ALA A 385 -6.26 -18.85 -28.77
CA ALA A 385 -5.93 -20.21 -29.18
C ALA A 385 -7.15 -21.13 -29.06
N ASN A 386 -7.29 -22.07 -29.99
CA ASN A 386 -8.34 -23.10 -29.95
C ASN A 386 -7.71 -24.46 -29.65
N VAL A 387 -8.20 -25.15 -28.61
CA VAL A 387 -7.70 -26.46 -28.17
C VAL A 387 -8.82 -27.49 -28.26
N ASP A 388 -8.52 -28.63 -28.88
CA ASP A 388 -9.40 -29.80 -28.96
C ASP A 388 -8.88 -30.90 -28.03
N LEU A 389 -9.63 -31.19 -26.96
CA LEU A 389 -9.35 -32.26 -26.00
C LEU A 389 -10.06 -33.57 -26.37
N GLY A 390 -10.63 -33.67 -27.56
CA GLY A 390 -11.35 -34.85 -28.04
C GLY A 390 -12.68 -35.01 -27.31
N GLN A 391 -12.82 -36.09 -26.53
CA GLN A 391 -14.06 -36.39 -25.79
C GLN A 391 -14.35 -35.37 -24.68
N ASP A 392 -13.31 -34.69 -24.20
CA ASP A 392 -13.42 -33.67 -23.15
C ASP A 392 -13.85 -32.30 -23.69
N GLY A 393 -14.00 -32.15 -25.01
CA GLY A 393 -14.55 -30.95 -25.65
C GLY A 393 -13.52 -30.03 -26.30
N LYS A 394 -14.01 -28.92 -26.85
CA LYS A 394 -13.23 -27.89 -27.55
C LYS A 394 -13.32 -26.57 -26.80
N TYR A 395 -12.18 -25.91 -26.63
CA TYR A 395 -12.07 -24.68 -25.85
C TYR A 395 -11.38 -23.59 -26.66
N SER A 396 -12.00 -22.41 -26.71
CA SER A 396 -11.33 -21.17 -27.11
C SER A 396 -10.71 -20.54 -25.86
N LEU A 397 -9.42 -20.28 -25.94
CA LEU A 397 -8.58 -19.73 -24.87
C LEU A 397 -8.22 -18.29 -25.24
N PRO A 398 -8.79 -17.28 -24.57
CA PRO A 398 -8.36 -15.90 -24.74
C PRO A 398 -6.84 -15.75 -24.61
N ALA A 399 -6.29 -14.75 -25.29
CA ALA A 399 -4.89 -14.37 -25.15
C ALA A 399 -4.54 -14.14 -23.67
N TRP A 400 -3.32 -14.51 -23.28
CA TRP A 400 -2.80 -14.29 -21.93
C TRP A 400 -3.77 -14.72 -20.81
N SER A 401 -4.32 -15.93 -20.93
CA SER A 401 -5.34 -16.44 -20.01
C SER A 401 -5.08 -17.88 -19.56
N VAL A 402 -5.69 -18.25 -18.43
CA VAL A 402 -5.80 -19.64 -17.98
C VAL A 402 -7.27 -20.00 -17.81
N THR A 403 -7.70 -21.07 -18.47
CA THR A 403 -9.02 -21.70 -18.27
C THR A 403 -8.87 -22.84 -17.26
N ILE A 404 -9.71 -22.83 -16.23
CA ILE A 404 -9.78 -23.87 -15.20
C ILE A 404 -10.98 -24.76 -15.50
N LEU A 405 -10.74 -26.08 -15.60
CA LEU A 405 -11.74 -27.09 -15.93
C LEU A 405 -11.93 -28.08 -14.79
N GLN A 406 -13.17 -28.18 -14.29
CA GLN A 406 -13.61 -29.30 -13.45
C GLN A 406 -13.79 -30.55 -14.32
N ASP A 407 -13.32 -31.70 -13.83
CA ASP A 407 -13.33 -33.01 -14.53
C ASP A 407 -12.65 -32.99 -15.92
N CYS A 408 -11.88 -31.93 -16.19
CA CYS A 408 -11.28 -31.59 -17.47
C CYS A 408 -12.26 -31.38 -18.62
N ASN A 409 -13.57 -31.22 -18.35
CA ASN A 409 -14.60 -31.05 -19.38
C ASN A 409 -15.57 -29.88 -19.11
N LYS A 410 -15.52 -29.23 -17.93
CA LYS A 410 -16.40 -28.11 -17.57
C LYS A 410 -15.59 -26.89 -17.17
N GLU A 411 -15.65 -25.83 -17.98
CA GLU A 411 -15.08 -24.53 -17.62
C GLU A 411 -15.79 -23.96 -16.40
N ILE A 412 -15.02 -23.70 -15.34
CA ILE A 412 -15.51 -23.07 -14.11
C ILE A 412 -14.97 -21.66 -13.91
N HIS A 413 -13.85 -21.32 -14.57
CA HIS A 413 -13.28 -19.97 -14.55
C HIS A 413 -12.30 -19.79 -15.72
N ASN A 414 -12.21 -18.57 -16.26
CA ASN A 414 -11.11 -18.14 -17.13
C ASN A 414 -10.61 -16.78 -16.68
N THR A 415 -9.28 -16.63 -16.58
CA THR A 415 -8.67 -15.43 -15.98
C THR A 415 -8.87 -14.15 -16.79
N ALA A 416 -9.23 -14.23 -18.07
CA ALA A 416 -9.52 -13.07 -18.92
C ALA A 416 -11.03 -12.80 -19.10
N LYS A 417 -11.92 -13.70 -18.65
CA LYS A 417 -13.38 -13.50 -18.69
C LYS A 417 -13.87 -12.89 -17.38
N VAL A 418 -13.79 -11.56 -17.27
CA VAL A 418 -14.22 -10.83 -16.06
C VAL A 418 -15.75 -10.71 -16.02
N ASN A 419 -16.38 -11.45 -15.11
CA ASN A 419 -17.83 -11.42 -14.87
C ASN A 419 -18.25 -10.55 -13.68
N THR A 420 -17.28 -9.96 -12.99
CA THR A 420 -17.49 -9.15 -11.78
C THR A 420 -17.85 -7.71 -12.16
N GLN A 421 -18.74 -7.09 -11.40
CA GLN A 421 -19.00 -5.65 -11.57
C GLN A 421 -17.71 -4.82 -11.44
N THR A 422 -17.66 -3.67 -12.10
CA THR A 422 -16.65 -2.62 -11.91
C THR A 422 -17.30 -1.47 -11.16
N SER A 423 -16.60 -0.87 -10.21
CA SER A 423 -17.10 0.27 -9.43
C SER A 423 -16.23 1.50 -9.67
N ILE A 424 -16.85 2.62 -10.02
CA ILE A 424 -16.19 3.92 -10.13
C ILE A 424 -16.39 4.67 -8.82
N MET A 425 -15.30 4.86 -8.10
CA MET A 425 -15.25 5.61 -6.84
C MET A 425 -15.03 7.09 -7.11
N VAL A 426 -15.85 7.94 -6.51
CA VAL A 426 -15.73 9.40 -6.59
C VAL A 426 -15.51 10.01 -5.21
N LYS A 427 -14.89 11.20 -5.20
CA LYS A 427 -14.68 11.98 -3.98
C LYS A 427 -15.61 13.18 -4.07
N LYS A 428 -16.61 13.23 -3.19
CA LYS A 428 -17.67 14.25 -3.23
C LYS A 428 -18.13 14.65 -1.83
N LEU A 429 -18.87 15.75 -1.75
CA LEU A 429 -19.61 16.09 -0.53
C LEU A 429 -20.73 15.05 -0.32
N HIS A 430 -20.99 14.67 0.94
CA HIS A 430 -22.13 13.82 1.27
C HIS A 430 -23.45 14.58 0.98
N GLU A 431 -24.48 13.86 0.56
CA GLU A 431 -25.75 14.45 0.07
C GLU A 431 -26.50 15.26 1.14
N GLU A 432 -26.32 14.91 2.42
CA GLU A 432 -26.91 15.62 3.58
C GLU A 432 -26.07 16.82 4.04
N ASP A 433 -24.82 16.93 3.57
CA ASP A 433 -23.91 17.99 3.98
C ASP A 433 -24.07 19.22 3.06
N LYS A 434 -23.84 20.41 3.62
CA LYS A 434 -23.80 21.66 2.84
C LYS A 434 -22.35 22.09 2.61
N PRO A 435 -22.03 22.71 1.47
CA PRO A 435 -20.72 23.33 1.29
C PRO A 435 -20.50 24.38 2.38
N VAL A 436 -19.42 24.23 3.15
CA VAL A 436 -19.03 25.19 4.19
C VAL A 436 -17.71 25.83 3.81
N GLN A 437 -17.66 27.15 3.82
CA GLN A 437 -16.41 27.88 3.73
C GLN A 437 -15.67 27.80 5.06
N LEU A 438 -14.48 27.22 5.05
CA LEU A 438 -13.66 27.05 6.25
C LEU A 438 -13.13 28.40 6.76
N SER A 439 -13.23 28.61 8.07
CA SER A 439 -12.69 29.78 8.75
C SER A 439 -11.30 29.47 9.32
N TRP A 440 -10.27 30.08 8.77
CA TRP A 440 -8.89 29.77 9.13
C TRP A 440 -8.29 30.77 10.12
N THR A 441 -7.46 30.23 11.00
CA THR A 441 -6.46 30.97 11.77
C THR A 441 -5.07 30.54 11.31
N TRP A 442 -4.07 31.39 11.50
CA TRP A 442 -2.72 31.09 11.02
C TRP A 442 -1.64 31.62 11.97
N ALA A 443 -0.45 31.06 11.87
CA ALA A 443 0.75 31.55 12.55
C ALA A 443 1.97 31.36 11.64
N PRO A 444 2.88 32.34 11.53
CA PRO A 444 4.15 32.14 10.83
C PRO A 444 5.06 31.22 11.65
N GLU A 445 5.83 30.37 10.97
CA GLU A 445 6.88 29.57 11.62
C GLU A 445 7.92 30.50 12.30
N PRO A 446 8.21 30.31 13.59
CA PRO A 446 9.19 31.15 14.29
C PRO A 446 10.64 30.91 13.81
N MET A 447 11.11 31.75 12.88
CA MET A 447 12.44 31.63 12.25
C MET A 447 13.47 32.70 12.64
N LYS A 448 13.10 33.69 13.48
CA LYS A 448 13.99 34.84 13.79
C LYS A 448 15.39 34.43 14.28
N GLY A 449 15.49 33.39 15.12
CA GLY A 449 16.76 32.90 15.63
C GLY A 449 17.64 32.27 14.55
N VAL A 450 17.08 31.34 13.77
CA VAL A 450 17.83 30.64 12.72
C VAL A 450 18.29 31.58 11.61
N LEU A 451 17.45 32.55 11.22
CA LEU A 451 17.81 33.57 10.22
C LEU A 451 18.88 34.58 10.73
N GLN A 452 19.19 34.56 12.04
CA GLN A 452 20.31 35.28 12.65
C GLN A 452 21.52 34.37 12.92
N GLY A 453 21.51 33.13 12.41
CA GLY A 453 22.58 32.14 12.60
C GLY A 453 22.61 31.48 13.98
N LYS A 454 21.55 31.62 14.78
CA LYS A 454 21.48 31.08 16.14
C LYS A 454 20.93 29.65 16.13
N GLY A 455 21.83 28.69 16.29
CA GLY A 455 21.54 27.27 16.50
C GLY A 455 21.65 26.86 17.97
N ARG A 456 21.52 25.55 18.23
CA ARG A 456 21.70 24.91 19.54
C ARG A 456 23.13 24.43 19.79
N PHE A 457 23.85 24.04 18.74
CA PHE A 457 25.23 23.55 18.82
C PHE A 457 26.00 23.91 17.54
N ARG A 458 27.32 23.67 17.52
CA ARG A 458 28.21 24.01 16.40
C ARG A 458 29.15 22.86 16.07
N ALA A 459 29.55 22.77 14.80
CA ALA A 459 30.60 21.88 14.32
C ALA A 459 31.44 22.59 13.25
N ALA A 460 32.70 22.18 13.06
CA ALA A 460 33.60 22.73 12.02
C ALA A 460 33.54 21.92 10.72
N GLU A 461 32.37 21.35 10.43
CA GLU A 461 32.08 20.50 9.28
C GLU A 461 30.58 20.53 8.99
N LEU A 462 30.19 20.02 7.81
CA LEU A 462 28.81 19.77 7.44
C LEU A 462 28.36 18.41 7.98
N LEU A 463 27.51 18.43 9.00
CA LEU A 463 26.99 17.20 9.61
C LEU A 463 25.98 16.53 8.68
N GLU A 464 25.96 15.20 8.68
CA GLU A 464 24.97 14.43 7.96
C GLU A 464 23.60 14.52 8.64
N GLN A 465 22.52 14.63 7.85
CA GLN A 465 21.22 14.97 8.38
C GLN A 465 20.59 13.87 9.24
N LYS A 466 20.56 12.61 8.78
CA LYS A 466 19.85 11.54 9.49
C LYS A 466 20.59 11.14 10.77
N GLU A 467 21.92 11.22 10.79
CA GLU A 467 22.78 11.03 11.97
C GLU A 467 22.49 12.12 13.00
N THR A 468 22.37 13.37 12.54
CA THR A 468 22.15 14.53 13.41
C THR A 468 20.73 14.60 13.95
N THR A 469 19.71 14.36 13.12
CA THR A 469 18.29 14.47 13.53
C THR A 469 17.76 13.20 14.18
N VAL A 470 18.44 12.06 13.98
CA VAL A 470 18.00 10.72 14.35
C VAL A 470 16.55 10.47 13.90
N ASP A 471 16.20 11.03 12.73
CA ASP A 471 14.86 11.01 12.10
C ASP A 471 13.69 11.50 12.98
N THR A 472 13.97 12.25 14.05
CA THR A 472 12.92 12.82 14.93
C THR A 472 12.09 13.91 14.27
N THR A 473 12.56 14.44 13.13
CA THR A 473 11.98 15.52 12.33
C THR A 473 12.52 15.43 10.92
N ASP A 474 11.76 15.93 9.95
CA ASP A 474 12.25 16.07 8.58
C ASP A 474 13.29 17.18 8.41
N TYR A 475 13.41 18.11 9.37
CA TYR A 475 14.05 19.40 9.15
C TYR A 475 15.37 19.56 9.91
N LEU A 476 16.43 20.00 9.21
CA LEU A 476 17.71 20.40 9.82
C LEU A 476 18.20 21.73 9.27
N TRP A 477 18.45 22.68 10.18
CA TRP A 477 19.05 23.97 9.87
C TRP A 477 20.57 23.92 9.95
N TYR A 478 21.24 24.40 8.91
CA TYR A 478 22.69 24.63 8.80
C TYR A 478 22.91 26.12 8.65
N MET A 479 23.66 26.74 9.56
CA MET A 479 23.87 28.17 9.55
C MET A 479 25.35 28.51 9.67
N THR A 480 25.82 29.44 8.85
CA THR A 480 27.18 29.98 8.98
C THR A 480 27.17 31.47 8.66
N SER A 481 28.30 32.13 8.88
CA SER A 481 28.45 33.55 8.58
C SER A 481 29.81 33.84 7.98
N VAL A 482 29.84 34.74 7.00
CA VAL A 482 31.06 35.20 6.36
C VAL A 482 31.21 36.70 6.57
N ASN A 483 32.41 37.15 6.91
CA ASN A 483 32.71 38.58 7.05
C ASN A 483 33.45 39.06 5.80
N LEU A 484 32.87 40.05 5.11
CA LEU A 484 33.38 40.56 3.83
C LEU A 484 33.71 42.03 3.96
N ASN A 485 34.86 42.45 3.44
CA ASN A 485 35.22 43.86 3.34
C ASN A 485 34.79 44.45 1.98
N GLU A 486 34.72 45.79 1.91
CA GLU A 486 34.31 46.49 0.69
C GLU A 486 35.21 46.19 -0.52
N THR A 487 36.52 46.02 -0.29
CA THR A 487 37.48 45.73 -1.36
C THR A 487 37.22 44.37 -2.01
N THR A 488 36.83 43.37 -1.22
CA THR A 488 36.46 42.03 -1.67
C THR A 488 35.16 42.08 -2.47
N LEU A 489 34.14 42.79 -1.97
CA LEU A 489 32.85 42.91 -2.66
C LEU A 489 32.97 43.61 -4.02
N LYS A 490 33.82 44.63 -4.14
CA LYS A 490 34.05 45.34 -5.42
C LYS A 490 34.68 44.45 -6.50
N LYS A 491 35.36 43.36 -6.14
CA LYS A 491 35.94 42.39 -7.09
C LYS A 491 34.94 41.32 -7.54
N TRP A 492 33.80 41.22 -6.87
CA TRP A 492 32.82 40.17 -7.07
C TRP A 492 31.63 40.73 -7.85
N THR A 493 31.38 40.20 -9.04
CA THR A 493 30.14 40.44 -9.78
C THR A 493 29.40 39.11 -9.94
N ASN A 494 28.07 39.19 -10.03
CA ASN A 494 27.20 38.02 -10.24
C ASN A 494 27.45 36.88 -9.25
N VAL A 495 27.46 37.20 -7.94
CA VAL A 495 27.74 36.21 -6.89
C VAL A 495 26.55 35.27 -6.72
N THR A 496 26.82 33.96 -6.71
CA THR A 496 25.84 32.91 -6.40
C THR A 496 26.25 32.14 -5.15
N LEU A 497 25.27 31.62 -4.42
CA LEU A 497 25.46 30.61 -3.40
C LEU A 497 25.23 29.24 -4.05
N ARG A 498 26.26 28.41 -4.04
CA ARG A 498 26.25 27.03 -4.54
C ARG A 498 26.24 26.07 -3.35
N VAL A 499 25.30 25.12 -3.33
CA VAL A 499 25.15 24.10 -2.28
C VAL A 499 24.93 22.74 -2.93
N GLY A 500 25.88 21.82 -2.73
CA GLY A 500 25.71 20.41 -3.04
C GLY A 500 24.92 19.73 -1.93
N THR A 501 23.97 18.88 -2.31
CA THR A 501 23.12 18.13 -1.38
C THR A 501 22.94 16.69 -1.85
N ARG A 502 22.66 15.81 -0.89
CA ARG A 502 22.33 14.40 -1.06
C ARG A 502 20.82 14.14 -0.87
N GLY A 503 20.01 15.17 -1.12
CA GLY A 503 18.56 15.16 -0.98
C GLY A 503 18.09 15.68 0.38
N HIS A 504 16.79 15.92 0.56
CA HIS A 504 15.73 15.83 -0.45
C HIS A 504 15.22 17.21 -0.88
N THR A 505 15.33 18.21 0.00
CA THR A 505 14.86 19.57 -0.22
C THR A 505 15.83 20.55 0.44
N LEU A 506 16.02 21.71 -0.19
CA LEU A 506 16.82 22.81 0.35
C LEU A 506 16.07 24.13 0.22
N HIS A 507 15.89 24.83 1.34
CA HIS A 507 15.52 26.25 1.38
C HIS A 507 16.74 27.06 1.80
N ALA A 508 17.11 28.07 1.02
CA ALA A 508 18.28 28.90 1.30
C ALA A 508 17.89 30.34 1.63
N TYR A 509 18.44 30.85 2.72
CA TYR A 509 18.27 32.22 3.17
C TYR A 509 19.64 32.90 3.33
N VAL A 510 19.75 34.12 2.82
CA VAL A 510 20.93 34.98 2.99
C VAL A 510 20.48 36.32 3.55
N ASN A 511 21.10 36.75 4.65
CA ASN A 511 20.77 38.00 5.33
C ASN A 511 19.27 38.13 5.64
N LYS A 512 18.67 37.04 6.14
CA LYS A 512 17.24 36.90 6.51
C LYS A 512 16.26 36.89 5.33
N LYS A 513 16.73 36.95 4.09
CA LYS A 513 15.90 36.88 2.88
C LYS A 513 16.05 35.52 2.23
N GLU A 514 14.93 34.91 1.83
CA GLU A 514 14.97 33.69 1.02
C GLU A 514 15.53 34.00 -0.37
N ILE A 515 16.46 33.19 -0.83
CA ILE A 515 17.05 33.28 -2.18
C ILE A 515 16.55 32.18 -3.11
N GLY A 516 15.95 31.13 -2.56
CA GLY A 516 15.28 30.08 -3.32
C GLY A 516 15.07 28.80 -2.54
N THR A 517 14.18 27.98 -3.08
CA THR A 517 13.89 26.61 -2.67
C THR A 517 14.12 25.68 -3.85
N GLN A 518 14.69 24.50 -3.61
CA GLN A 518 14.87 23.46 -4.62
C GLN A 518 14.65 22.07 -4.00
N PHE A 519 14.03 21.19 -4.78
CA PHE A 519 13.77 19.80 -4.42
C PHE A 519 14.64 18.88 -5.28
N SER A 520 14.90 17.68 -4.78
CA SER A 520 15.61 16.65 -5.54
C SER A 520 14.88 16.34 -6.86
N LYS A 521 15.66 16.39 -7.96
CA LYS A 521 15.34 15.87 -9.29
C LYS A 521 13.99 16.31 -9.91
N GLN A 522 13.70 17.61 -9.82
CA GLN A 522 12.83 18.28 -10.78
C GLN A 522 13.64 18.64 -12.05
N ALA A 523 13.35 17.98 -13.18
CA ALA A 523 13.55 18.58 -14.50
C ALA A 523 12.16 18.96 -15.01
N ASN A 524 11.89 20.25 -15.22
CA ASN A 524 10.59 20.75 -15.72
C ASN A 524 9.35 20.31 -14.91
N GLY A 525 9.49 20.10 -13.59
CA GLY A 525 8.38 19.67 -12.73
C GLY A 525 8.01 18.19 -12.85
N GLN A 526 8.83 17.37 -13.53
CA GLN A 526 8.66 15.92 -13.65
C GLN A 526 9.76 15.17 -12.89
N GLN A 527 9.39 14.08 -12.21
CA GLN A 527 10.32 13.14 -11.60
C GLN A 527 11.09 12.43 -12.71
N SER A 528 12.42 12.59 -12.75
CA SER A 528 13.27 12.11 -13.86
C SER A 528 14.24 10.99 -13.47
N VAL A 529 14.13 10.44 -12.25
CA VAL A 529 15.13 9.51 -11.75
C VAL A 529 14.73 8.06 -12.03
N LYS A 530 15.61 7.35 -12.73
CA LYS A 530 15.75 5.90 -12.57
C LYS A 530 16.73 5.65 -11.41
N GLY A 531 16.26 5.15 -10.27
CA GLY A 531 17.08 4.73 -9.12
C GLY A 531 17.09 5.66 -7.88
N ASP A 532 17.86 5.29 -6.86
CA ASP A 532 17.83 5.86 -5.49
C ASP A 532 18.87 6.98 -5.25
N ASP A 533 19.13 7.81 -6.25
CA ASP A 533 19.97 9.00 -6.06
C ASP A 533 19.05 10.22 -5.94
N TYR A 534 19.19 10.99 -4.87
CA TYR A 534 18.41 12.20 -4.61
C TYR A 534 19.29 13.46 -4.53
N SER A 535 20.53 13.36 -5.01
CA SER A 535 21.46 14.48 -5.01
C SER A 535 21.07 15.57 -6.02
N PHE A 536 21.40 16.82 -5.68
CA PHE A 536 21.29 17.95 -6.60
C PHE A 536 22.28 19.07 -6.22
N LEU A 537 22.50 19.98 -7.17
CA LEU A 537 23.25 21.21 -6.96
C LEU A 537 22.28 22.38 -6.95
N PHE A 538 22.20 23.09 -5.82
CA PHE A 538 21.50 24.35 -5.71
C PHE A 538 22.46 25.48 -6.05
N GLU A 539 22.08 26.38 -6.96
CA GLU A 539 22.85 27.58 -7.26
C GLU A 539 21.93 28.77 -7.55
N LYS A 540 21.98 29.80 -6.70
CA LYS A 540 21.13 31.01 -6.83
C LYS A 540 21.91 32.30 -6.57
N PRO A 541 21.58 33.41 -7.26
CA PRO A 541 22.17 34.72 -6.99
C PRO A 541 21.97 35.17 -5.56
N VAL A 542 22.97 35.83 -4.98
CA VAL A 542 22.93 36.36 -3.61
C VAL A 542 23.33 37.82 -3.54
N THR A 543 22.70 38.54 -2.60
CA THR A 543 23.10 39.91 -2.27
C THR A 543 23.89 39.90 -0.96
N LEU A 544 25.14 40.31 -1.05
CA LEU A 544 26.07 40.38 0.09
C LEU A 544 26.38 41.84 0.41
N THR A 545 26.56 42.15 1.69
CA THR A 545 26.90 43.49 2.19
C THR A 545 28.27 43.50 2.84
N SER A 546 28.87 44.69 2.97
CA SER A 546 30.09 44.85 3.79
C SER A 546 29.79 44.45 5.24
N GLY A 547 30.72 43.77 5.88
CA GLY A 547 30.56 43.17 7.21
C GLY A 547 30.05 41.73 7.18
N THR A 548 29.33 41.36 8.24
CA THR A 548 28.87 39.99 8.47
C THR A 548 27.63 39.66 7.63
N ASN A 549 27.73 38.62 6.81
CA ASN A 549 26.63 38.05 6.05
C ASN A 549 26.26 36.70 6.66
N THR A 550 24.98 36.49 6.95
CA THR A 550 24.48 35.23 7.52
C THR A 550 23.87 34.38 6.41
N ILE A 551 24.29 33.11 6.35
CA ILE A 551 23.73 32.09 5.47
C ILE A 551 22.99 31.10 6.36
N SER A 552 21.73 30.83 6.04
CA SER A 552 20.89 29.86 6.75
C SER A 552 20.25 28.93 5.73
N LEU A 553 20.55 27.64 5.84
CA LEU A 553 20.10 26.59 4.95
C LEU A 553 19.18 25.66 5.74
N LEU A 554 17.97 25.44 5.26
CA LEU A 554 17.07 24.44 5.82
C LEU A 554 17.02 23.26 4.85
N SER A 555 17.55 22.13 5.29
CA SER A 555 17.45 20.86 4.57
C SER A 555 16.26 20.08 5.09
N ALA A 556 15.46 19.47 4.21
CA ALA A 556 14.33 18.62 4.58
C ALA A 556 14.38 17.24 3.91
N THR A 557 14.03 16.19 4.67
CA THR A 557 13.87 14.82 4.18
C THR A 557 12.43 14.53 3.73
N VAL A 558 12.26 13.54 2.84
CA VAL A 558 10.96 13.04 2.40
C VAL A 558 11.00 11.51 2.54
N GLY A 559 11.06 11.04 3.78
CA GLY A 559 11.42 9.67 4.11
C GLY A 559 12.90 9.36 3.83
N LEU A 560 13.37 8.18 4.27
CA LEU A 560 14.74 7.71 4.10
C LEU A 560 14.81 6.50 3.18
N ALA A 561 15.96 6.34 2.51
CA ALA A 561 16.28 5.17 1.67
C ALA A 561 15.96 3.86 2.40
N ASN A 562 15.33 2.91 1.70
CA ASN A 562 14.78 1.69 2.30
C ASN A 562 15.20 0.39 1.59
N TYR A 563 15.89 0.48 0.44
CA TYR A 563 16.29 -0.67 -0.36
C TYR A 563 17.69 -0.51 -0.95
N GLY A 564 18.33 -1.65 -1.23
CA GLY A 564 19.64 -1.75 -1.86
C GLY A 564 20.74 -2.23 -0.90
N GLN A 565 21.90 -2.58 -1.45
CA GLN A 565 23.11 -2.81 -0.66
C GLN A 565 23.60 -1.48 -0.04
N TYR A 566 24.07 -1.49 1.21
CA TYR A 566 24.66 -0.33 1.88
C TYR A 566 23.80 0.95 1.84
N TYR A 567 22.48 0.83 1.69
CA TYR A 567 21.59 1.99 1.57
C TYR A 567 21.65 2.87 2.83
N ASP A 568 21.89 2.23 3.98
CA ASP A 568 22.09 2.82 5.29
C ASP A 568 23.30 3.76 5.32
N LYS A 569 24.34 3.46 4.54
CA LYS A 569 25.57 4.26 4.47
C LYS A 569 25.47 5.48 3.54
N LYS A 570 24.41 5.61 2.72
CA LYS A 570 24.25 6.74 1.81
C LYS A 570 23.97 8.05 2.58
N PRO A 571 24.78 9.10 2.46
CA PRO A 571 24.56 10.35 3.18
C PRO A 571 23.27 11.07 2.76
N VAL A 572 22.67 11.84 3.67
CA VAL A 572 21.45 12.63 3.45
C VAL A 572 21.68 14.08 3.91
N GLY A 573 21.02 15.04 3.25
CA GLY A 573 21.08 16.46 3.59
C GLY A 573 22.19 17.20 2.84
N ILE A 574 22.93 18.06 3.54
CA ILE A 574 24.04 18.86 2.98
C ILE A 574 25.41 18.21 3.28
N ALA A 575 25.39 16.97 3.75
CA ALA A 575 26.60 16.19 4.02
C ALA A 575 27.55 16.20 2.82
N GLU A 576 28.86 16.26 3.09
CA GLU A 576 29.96 16.32 2.10
C GLU A 576 30.00 17.60 1.23
N GLY A 577 28.95 18.43 1.23
CA GLY A 577 28.87 19.67 0.46
C GLY A 577 28.97 19.46 -1.07
N PRO A 578 29.61 20.40 -1.80
CA PRO A 578 30.26 21.63 -1.31
C PRO A 578 29.27 22.74 -0.96
N VAL A 579 29.66 23.68 -0.09
CA VAL A 579 28.95 24.97 0.09
C VAL A 579 29.89 26.10 -0.30
N GLN A 580 29.57 26.86 -1.34
CA GLN A 580 30.49 27.83 -1.95
C GLN A 580 29.82 29.15 -2.30
N LEU A 581 30.55 30.25 -2.16
CA LEU A 581 30.25 31.50 -2.86
C LEU A 581 31.03 31.51 -4.17
N VAL A 582 30.30 31.55 -5.27
CA VAL A 582 30.83 31.54 -6.63
C VAL A 582 30.72 32.95 -7.19
N ALA A 583 31.82 33.48 -7.71
CA ALA A 583 31.86 34.79 -8.36
C ALA A 583 32.55 34.63 -9.71
N ASN A 584 32.06 35.33 -10.74
CA ASN A 584 32.62 35.26 -12.10
C ASN A 584 32.73 33.82 -12.64
N GLY A 585 31.78 32.93 -12.27
CA GLY A 585 31.75 31.54 -12.69
C GLY A 585 32.77 30.61 -12.03
N LYS A 586 33.54 31.08 -11.02
CA LYS A 586 34.52 30.26 -10.27
C LYS A 586 34.21 30.28 -8.78
N PRO A 587 34.41 29.15 -8.05
CA PRO A 587 34.35 29.14 -6.60
C PRO A 587 35.37 30.13 -6.04
N PHE A 588 34.91 31.17 -5.35
CA PHE A 588 35.78 32.17 -4.76
C PHE A 588 36.03 31.87 -3.28
N MET A 589 35.00 31.40 -2.57
CA MET A 589 35.10 31.05 -1.15
C MET A 589 34.38 29.73 -0.92
N ASP A 590 35.09 28.78 -0.32
CA ASP A 590 34.54 27.49 0.11
C ASP A 590 34.20 27.55 1.60
N LEU A 591 32.94 27.28 1.91
CA LEU A 591 32.37 27.32 3.26
C LEU A 591 32.14 25.93 3.84
N THR A 592 32.49 24.87 3.10
CA THR A 592 32.23 23.47 3.49
C THR A 592 32.84 23.17 4.87
N SER A 593 34.08 23.58 5.11
CA SER A 593 34.78 23.40 6.41
C SER A 593 34.68 24.61 7.34
N SER A 594 33.73 25.53 7.11
CA SER A 594 33.49 26.65 8.03
C SER A 594 32.92 26.18 9.36
N GLN A 595 32.91 27.06 10.36
CA GLN A 595 32.13 26.80 11.56
C GLN A 595 30.64 26.92 11.23
N TRP A 596 29.91 25.82 11.41
CA TRP A 596 28.47 25.70 11.21
C TRP A 596 27.74 25.65 12.56
N SER A 597 26.57 26.25 12.60
CA SER A 597 25.63 26.32 13.71
C SER A 597 24.37 25.57 13.31
N TYR A 598 23.84 24.72 14.18
CA TYR A 598 22.81 23.74 13.84
C TYR A 598 21.55 23.88 14.68
N LYS A 599 20.37 23.65 14.09
CA LYS A 599 19.11 23.46 14.81
C LYS A 599 18.32 22.31 14.19
N ILE A 600 18.06 21.29 15.01
CA ILE A 600 17.17 20.17 14.68
C ILE A 600 15.72 20.65 14.76
N GLY A 601 14.95 20.38 13.72
CA GLY A 601 13.52 20.60 13.64
C GLY A 601 13.08 22.05 13.49
N LEU A 602 11.77 22.23 13.41
CA LEU A 602 11.08 23.51 13.39
C LEU A 602 10.76 23.98 14.80
N SER A 603 10.61 25.29 14.97
CA SER A 603 10.18 25.87 16.24
C SER A 603 8.69 25.57 16.50
N GLY A 604 7.85 25.48 15.46
CA GLY A 604 6.45 25.06 15.57
C GLY A 604 6.31 23.62 16.08
N GLU A 605 7.14 22.69 15.61
CA GLU A 605 7.21 21.31 16.13
C GLU A 605 7.56 21.29 17.63
N ALA A 606 8.61 22.01 18.03
CA ALA A 606 9.02 22.09 19.44
C ALA A 606 7.95 22.72 20.35
N LYS A 607 7.07 23.57 19.79
CA LYS A 607 5.93 24.17 20.50
C LYS A 607 4.64 23.36 20.36
N ARG A 608 4.70 22.21 19.69
CA ARG A 608 3.57 21.31 19.43
C ARG A 608 2.41 22.02 18.73
N TYR A 609 2.68 22.84 17.72
CA TYR A 609 1.60 23.54 16.97
C TYR A 609 0.63 22.59 16.27
N ASN A 610 1.03 21.34 16.03
CA ASN A 610 0.18 20.28 15.51
C ASN A 610 -0.85 19.72 16.52
N ASP A 611 -0.69 20.02 17.81
CA ASP A 611 -1.63 19.61 18.87
C ASP A 611 -2.70 20.71 19.06
N PRO A 612 -4.00 20.42 18.84
CA PRO A 612 -5.09 21.36 19.09
C PRO A 612 -5.10 21.94 20.51
N ASN A 613 -4.60 21.18 21.50
CA ASN A 613 -4.55 21.51 22.92
C ASN A 613 -3.20 22.11 23.35
N SER A 614 -2.33 22.48 22.40
CA SER A 614 -1.04 23.09 22.71
C SER A 614 -1.20 24.35 23.58
N PRO A 615 -0.35 24.52 24.62
CA PRO A 615 -0.36 25.76 25.42
C PRO A 615 0.03 27.00 24.59
N HIS A 616 0.54 26.80 23.37
CA HIS A 616 0.87 27.86 22.44
C HIS A 616 -0.23 28.12 21.39
N ALA A 617 -1.43 27.57 21.55
CA ALA A 617 -2.54 27.76 20.62
C ALA A 617 -2.92 29.23 20.40
N SER A 618 -2.67 30.11 21.39
CA SER A 618 -2.88 31.56 21.29
C SER A 618 -1.99 32.27 20.26
N LYS A 619 -1.01 31.57 19.65
CA LYS A 619 -0.19 32.10 18.56
C LYS A 619 -0.86 32.08 17.20
N PHE A 620 -1.96 31.34 17.06
CA PHE A 620 -2.79 31.38 15.86
C PHE A 620 -3.68 32.62 15.91
N THR A 621 -3.53 33.47 14.90
CA THR A 621 -4.33 34.69 14.76
C THR A 621 -5.40 34.50 13.71
N ALA A 622 -6.63 34.90 14.03
CA ALA A 622 -7.66 35.11 13.03
C ALA A 622 -7.30 36.32 12.16
N SER A 623 -7.63 36.28 10.88
CA SER A 623 -7.45 37.40 9.97
C SER A 623 -8.48 37.31 8.85
N ASP A 624 -9.07 38.45 8.50
CA ASP A 624 -9.98 38.54 7.35
C ASP A 624 -9.26 38.24 6.02
N ASN A 625 -7.93 38.45 5.99
CA ASN A 625 -7.06 38.14 4.86
C ASN A 625 -5.99 37.11 5.29
N ILE A 626 -6.34 35.83 5.20
CA ILE A 626 -5.41 34.72 5.45
C ILE A 626 -4.24 34.82 4.45
N PRO A 627 -2.98 34.75 4.89
CA PRO A 627 -1.86 34.79 3.97
C PRO A 627 -1.92 33.60 3.03
N THR A 628 -1.75 33.84 1.73
CA THR A 628 -1.66 32.81 0.71
C THR A 628 -0.28 32.84 0.06
N GLY A 629 0.22 31.69 -0.38
CA GLY A 629 1.55 31.57 -0.99
C GLY A 629 2.72 31.87 -0.05
N ARG A 630 2.47 32.04 1.26
CA ARG A 630 3.51 32.27 2.27
C ARG A 630 4.12 30.95 2.73
N ALA A 631 5.39 30.74 2.40
CA ALA A 631 6.18 29.61 2.90
C ALA A 631 6.31 29.62 4.44
N MET A 632 6.55 28.44 5.01
CA MET A 632 6.77 28.21 6.45
C MET A 632 5.63 28.81 7.31
N THR A 633 4.40 28.36 7.03
CA THR A 633 3.17 28.85 7.67
C THR A 633 2.38 27.71 8.30
N TRP A 634 1.83 27.93 9.48
CA TRP A 634 0.87 27.03 10.12
C TRP A 634 -0.54 27.56 9.90
N TYR A 635 -1.44 26.70 9.44
CA TYR A 635 -2.87 26.98 9.33
C TYR A 635 -3.66 26.07 10.26
N LYS A 636 -4.73 26.60 10.84
CA LYS A 636 -5.66 25.86 11.70
C LYS A 636 -7.09 26.26 11.36
N THR A 637 -7.96 25.27 11.21
CA THR A 637 -9.40 25.45 11.02
C THR A 637 -10.18 24.40 11.78
N THR A 638 -11.49 24.59 11.85
CA THR A 638 -12.42 23.63 12.45
C THR A 638 -13.50 23.24 11.45
N PHE A 639 -13.97 22.00 11.52
CA PHE A 639 -15.00 21.46 10.64
C PHE A 639 -15.87 20.42 11.37
N SER A 640 -17.09 20.21 10.89
CA SER A 640 -17.95 19.12 11.36
C SER A 640 -17.55 17.82 10.68
N SER A 641 -17.71 16.68 11.36
CA SER A 641 -17.51 15.38 10.71
C SER A 641 -18.46 15.27 9.50
N PRO A 642 -17.99 14.86 8.31
CA PRO A 642 -18.88 14.56 7.19
C PRO A 642 -19.91 13.50 7.59
N SER A 643 -21.11 13.59 7.05
CA SER A 643 -22.19 12.62 7.31
C SER A 643 -21.89 11.24 6.70
N GLY A 644 -22.73 10.25 7.01
CA GLY A 644 -22.61 8.89 6.48
C GLY A 644 -21.56 8.01 7.17
N THR A 645 -21.26 6.88 6.54
CA THR A 645 -20.32 5.85 7.04
C THR A 645 -19.12 5.64 6.13
N GLU A 646 -19.19 6.21 4.93
CA GLU A 646 -18.17 6.13 3.89
C GLU A 646 -16.83 6.67 4.36
N PRO A 647 -15.70 6.21 3.81
CA PRO A 647 -14.40 6.78 4.13
C PRO A 647 -14.33 8.28 3.84
N VAL A 648 -13.51 9.00 4.61
CA VAL A 648 -13.38 10.46 4.53
C VAL A 648 -11.99 10.83 4.02
N VAL A 649 -11.93 11.86 3.19
CA VAL A 649 -10.68 12.49 2.74
C VAL A 649 -10.72 14.00 2.95
N VAL A 650 -9.54 14.59 3.14
CA VAL A 650 -9.33 16.02 2.90
C VAL A 650 -8.72 16.21 1.51
N ASP A 651 -9.37 17.02 0.69
CA ASP A 651 -8.81 17.53 -0.56
C ASP A 651 -7.90 18.71 -0.23
N LEU A 652 -6.59 18.53 -0.38
CA LEU A 652 -5.60 19.58 -0.13
C LEU A 652 -5.19 20.31 -1.42
N LEU A 653 -6.00 20.25 -2.49
CA LEU A 653 -5.78 21.05 -3.68
C LEU A 653 -5.62 22.53 -3.32
N GLY A 654 -4.61 23.17 -3.88
CA GLY A 654 -4.24 24.56 -3.59
C GLY A 654 -3.16 24.70 -2.51
N MET A 655 -2.91 23.67 -1.70
CA MET A 655 -1.77 23.64 -0.80
C MET A 655 -0.46 23.32 -1.53
N GLY A 656 0.68 23.57 -0.88
CA GLY A 656 2.01 23.39 -1.43
C GLY A 656 2.62 22.05 -1.06
N LYS A 657 3.35 22.01 0.06
CA LYS A 657 4.04 20.86 0.65
C LYS A 657 3.99 21.00 2.17
N GLY A 658 3.87 19.90 2.90
CA GLY A 658 4.10 19.90 4.34
C GLY A 658 3.41 18.75 5.04
N HIS A 659 2.75 19.00 6.16
CA HIS A 659 2.17 17.97 7.02
C HIS A 659 0.76 18.34 7.48
N ALA A 660 -0.11 17.34 7.59
CA ALA A 660 -1.50 17.50 8.01
C ALA A 660 -1.82 16.68 9.25
N TRP A 661 -2.61 17.27 10.16
CA TRP A 661 -3.13 16.63 11.35
C TRP A 661 -4.62 16.92 11.54
N VAL A 662 -5.38 15.90 11.97
CA VAL A 662 -6.77 16.03 12.40
C VAL A 662 -6.84 15.64 13.86
N ASN A 663 -7.34 16.55 14.70
CA ASN A 663 -7.45 16.34 16.15
C ASN A 663 -6.13 15.93 16.85
N GLY A 664 -4.98 16.32 16.27
CA GLY A 664 -3.66 15.95 16.75
C GLY A 664 -3.09 14.67 16.11
N GLU A 665 -3.93 13.86 15.46
CA GLU A 665 -3.51 12.66 14.74
C GLU A 665 -2.95 13.01 13.37
N SER A 666 -1.77 12.47 13.06
CA SER A 666 -1.06 12.80 11.82
C SER A 666 -1.61 12.02 10.63
N LEU A 667 -2.14 12.75 9.63
CA LEU A 667 -2.54 12.15 8.35
C LEU A 667 -1.32 11.80 7.49
N GLY A 668 -0.25 12.56 7.64
CA GLY A 668 1.03 12.33 6.97
C GLY A 668 1.53 13.57 6.24
N ARG A 669 2.47 13.37 5.32
CA ARG A 669 2.98 14.45 4.45
C ARG A 669 1.94 14.78 3.39
N PHE A 670 1.86 16.03 2.96
CA PHE A 670 1.13 16.41 1.75
C PHE A 670 2.07 17.11 0.77
N TRP A 671 1.84 16.90 -0.52
CA TRP A 671 2.58 17.59 -1.58
C TRP A 671 1.82 17.66 -2.91
N PRO A 672 0.59 18.25 -2.94
CA PRO A 672 -0.24 18.29 -4.14
C PRO A 672 0.34 19.15 -5.27
N THR A 673 1.34 20.00 -4.99
CA THR A 673 2.09 20.72 -6.05
C THR A 673 3.06 19.83 -6.83
N GLN A 674 3.36 18.60 -6.39
CA GLN A 674 4.07 17.64 -7.22
C GLN A 674 3.11 16.97 -8.19
N ILE A 675 3.17 17.43 -9.43
CA ILE A 675 2.35 16.95 -10.53
C ILE A 675 2.99 15.70 -11.13
N ALA A 676 2.18 14.68 -11.38
CA ALA A 676 2.56 13.48 -12.09
C ALA A 676 2.97 13.80 -13.54
N ASP A 677 3.85 12.98 -14.14
CA ASP A 677 4.17 13.10 -15.57
C ASP A 677 2.89 13.21 -16.40
N ALA A 678 2.85 14.15 -17.35
CA ALA A 678 1.71 14.38 -18.22
C ALA A 678 1.56 13.30 -19.31
N LYS A 679 2.55 12.42 -19.46
CA LYS A 679 2.61 11.39 -20.51
C LYS A 679 2.63 9.96 -19.96
N GLY A 680 2.26 9.02 -20.82
CA GLY A 680 2.38 7.59 -20.57
C GLY A 680 1.30 7.02 -19.65
N CYS A 681 0.16 7.69 -19.54
CA CYS A 681 -1.08 7.07 -19.10
C CYS A 681 -1.87 6.74 -20.37
N PRO A 682 -1.98 5.45 -20.75
CA PRO A 682 -2.79 5.06 -21.90
C PRO A 682 -4.29 5.21 -21.57
N ASP A 683 -5.12 5.47 -22.58
CA ASP A 683 -6.58 5.57 -22.40
C ASP A 683 -7.18 4.24 -21.89
N THR A 684 -6.60 3.12 -22.34
CA THR A 684 -6.90 1.77 -21.87
C THR A 684 -5.60 0.99 -21.67
N CYS A 685 -5.60 0.09 -20.67
CA CYS A 685 -4.46 -0.82 -20.43
C CYS A 685 -4.78 -2.19 -21.04
N ASP A 686 -3.89 -2.67 -21.91
CA ASP A 686 -3.95 -4.05 -22.40
C ASP A 686 -3.46 -5.00 -21.31
N TYR A 687 -4.35 -5.90 -20.85
CA TYR A 687 -3.98 -6.89 -19.85
C TYR A 687 -2.98 -7.93 -20.38
N ARG A 688 -2.90 -8.13 -21.70
CA ARG A 688 -2.12 -9.20 -22.32
C ARG A 688 -0.63 -8.93 -22.25
N GLY A 689 0.15 -10.00 -22.08
CA GLY A 689 1.61 -9.96 -22.03
C GLY A 689 2.16 -9.49 -20.69
N SER A 690 3.46 -9.74 -20.48
CA SER A 690 4.11 -9.49 -19.19
C SER A 690 3.94 -8.06 -18.67
N TYR A 691 3.57 -7.97 -17.39
CA TYR A 691 3.39 -6.73 -16.65
C TYR A 691 4.73 -6.24 -16.05
N ASN A 692 4.85 -4.92 -15.96
CA ASN A 692 5.83 -4.22 -15.14
C ASN A 692 5.17 -2.93 -14.58
N GLY A 693 5.78 -2.31 -13.56
CA GLY A 693 5.20 -1.15 -12.88
C GLY A 693 4.96 0.09 -13.75
N ASP A 694 5.52 0.17 -14.95
CA ASP A 694 5.31 1.26 -15.91
C ASP A 694 4.29 0.92 -17.01
N LYS A 695 3.82 -0.33 -17.10
CA LYS A 695 2.95 -0.80 -18.20
C LYS A 695 1.61 -0.05 -18.21
N CYS A 696 1.01 0.11 -17.04
CA CYS A 696 -0.31 0.70 -16.91
C CYS A 696 -0.33 1.72 -15.77
N ALA A 697 -0.68 2.95 -16.12
CA ALA A 697 -0.67 4.09 -15.22
C ALA A 697 -1.85 5.03 -15.51
N THR A 698 -2.30 5.75 -14.49
CA THR A 698 -3.33 6.79 -14.56
C THR A 698 -2.85 8.08 -13.87
N ASN A 699 -3.74 9.07 -13.75
CA ASN A 699 -3.48 10.32 -13.04
C ASN A 699 -2.39 11.22 -13.65
N CYS A 700 -2.07 11.06 -14.94
CA CYS A 700 -1.10 11.91 -15.63
C CYS A 700 -1.50 13.39 -15.59
N GLY A 701 -0.53 14.28 -15.40
CA GLY A 701 -0.73 15.74 -15.42
C GLY A 701 -1.52 16.32 -14.24
N ASN A 702 -1.83 15.50 -13.23
CA ASN A 702 -2.54 15.88 -12.02
C ASN A 702 -1.62 15.78 -10.79
N PRO A 703 -2.00 16.32 -9.62
CA PRO A 703 -1.26 16.08 -8.38
C PRO A 703 -1.03 14.57 -8.15
N SER A 704 0.22 14.18 -7.92
CA SER A 704 0.60 12.80 -7.58
C SER A 704 -0.18 12.27 -6.37
N GLN A 705 -0.50 13.16 -5.42
CA GLN A 705 -1.56 12.93 -4.43
C GLN A 705 -2.31 14.22 -4.09
N ARG A 706 -3.63 14.20 -4.31
CA ARG A 706 -4.56 15.30 -4.01
C ARG A 706 -5.37 15.08 -2.74
N TRP A 707 -5.89 13.86 -2.57
CA TRP A 707 -6.73 13.47 -1.46
C TRP A 707 -5.92 12.74 -0.39
N TYR A 708 -6.20 13.08 0.87
CA TYR A 708 -5.51 12.54 2.03
C TYR A 708 -6.53 11.90 2.96
N HIS A 709 -6.35 10.60 3.21
CA HIS A 709 -7.24 9.78 4.03
C HIS A 709 -7.35 10.34 5.45
N ILE A 710 -8.59 10.52 5.93
CA ILE A 710 -8.93 10.74 7.33
C ILE A 710 -9.69 9.50 7.82
N PRO A 711 -9.05 8.63 8.62
CA PRO A 711 -9.78 7.55 9.27
C PRO A 711 -10.96 8.10 10.06
N ARG A 712 -12.13 7.47 9.91
CA ARG A 712 -13.34 7.87 10.65
C ARG A 712 -13.11 7.89 12.17
N SER A 713 -12.23 7.03 12.69
CA SER A 713 -11.87 7.01 14.11
C SER A 713 -11.04 8.19 14.59
N TYR A 714 -10.45 8.99 13.68
CA TYR A 714 -9.78 10.24 14.04
C TYR A 714 -10.77 11.41 14.21
N LEU A 715 -12.04 11.22 13.82
CA LEU A 715 -13.08 12.25 13.88
C LEU A 715 -13.92 12.13 15.15
N ASN A 716 -14.23 13.29 15.74
CA ASN A 716 -15.28 13.45 16.72
C ASN A 716 -16.63 13.37 16.00
N LYS A 717 -17.33 12.23 16.10
CA LYS A 717 -18.56 11.93 15.37
C LYS A 717 -19.64 13.01 15.51
N ASP A 718 -19.93 13.43 16.75
CA ASP A 718 -21.00 14.39 17.07
C ASP A 718 -20.43 15.78 17.44
N GLY A 719 -19.15 16.02 17.15
CA GLY A 719 -18.41 17.16 17.64
C GLY A 719 -17.66 17.95 16.56
N GLN A 720 -17.02 19.03 16.99
CA GLN A 720 -16.14 19.81 16.15
C GLN A 720 -14.77 19.11 16.02
N ASN A 721 -14.25 19.09 14.81
CA ASN A 721 -12.93 18.57 14.47
C ASN A 721 -11.99 19.73 14.18
N THR A 722 -10.70 19.56 14.45
CA THR A 722 -9.65 20.54 14.16
C THR A 722 -8.71 19.98 13.09
N LEU A 723 -8.55 20.71 11.98
CA LEU A 723 -7.51 20.45 10.99
C LEU A 723 -6.36 21.44 11.20
N ILE A 724 -5.13 20.93 11.32
CA ILE A 724 -3.91 21.73 11.38
C ILE A 724 -3.01 21.33 10.21
N LEU A 725 -2.49 22.34 9.50
CA LEU A 725 -1.58 22.16 8.37
C LEU A 725 -0.30 22.94 8.65
N PHE A 726 0.85 22.28 8.51
CA PHE A 726 2.11 22.98 8.31
C PHE A 726 2.36 23.07 6.80
N GLU A 727 2.47 24.29 6.28
CA GLU A 727 2.73 24.61 4.87
C GLU A 727 4.18 25.11 4.72
N GLU A 728 5.01 24.27 4.12
CA GLU A 728 6.45 24.45 3.96
C GLU A 728 6.78 25.47 2.86
N VAL A 729 6.11 25.40 1.71
CA VAL A 729 6.54 26.12 0.47
C VAL A 729 5.63 27.27 0.09
N GLY A 730 4.39 27.26 0.57
CA GLY A 730 3.36 28.25 0.30
C GLY A 730 2.18 27.65 -0.45
N GLY A 731 1.00 27.83 0.11
CA GLY A 731 -0.26 27.31 -0.41
C GLY A 731 -1.41 28.26 -0.17
N ASN A 732 -2.59 27.90 -0.68
CA ASN A 732 -3.83 28.59 -0.46
C ASN A 732 -4.85 27.67 0.25
N PRO A 733 -5.11 27.90 1.56
CA PRO A 733 -6.02 27.06 2.34
C PRO A 733 -7.51 27.25 2.00
N THR A 734 -7.88 28.23 1.17
CA THR A 734 -9.29 28.49 0.83
C THR A 734 -9.92 27.38 -0.03
N ASN A 735 -9.09 26.57 -0.71
CA ASN A 735 -9.55 25.50 -1.59
C ASN A 735 -9.66 24.14 -0.89
N VAL A 736 -9.23 24.07 0.38
CA VAL A 736 -9.29 22.85 1.18
C VAL A 736 -10.75 22.49 1.45
N SER A 737 -11.11 21.22 1.24
CA SER A 737 -12.45 20.72 1.49
C SER A 737 -12.44 19.28 2.02
N PHE A 738 -13.54 18.86 2.65
CA PHE A 738 -13.72 17.52 3.17
C PHE A 738 -14.75 16.78 2.30
N GLN A 739 -14.44 15.54 1.96
CA GLN A 739 -15.22 14.73 1.03
C GLN A 739 -15.34 13.30 1.55
N ILE A 740 -16.42 12.62 1.17
CA ILE A 740 -16.54 11.18 1.31
C ILE A 740 -16.01 10.48 0.05
N VAL A 741 -15.57 9.24 0.19
CA VAL A 741 -15.25 8.33 -0.92
C VAL A 741 -16.44 7.40 -1.12
N ALA A 742 -17.11 7.50 -2.27
CA ALA A 742 -18.32 6.73 -2.51
C ALA A 742 -18.37 6.14 -3.91
N VAL A 743 -19.04 4.99 -4.05
CA VAL A 743 -19.42 4.43 -5.35
C VAL A 743 -20.52 5.30 -5.95
N GLU A 744 -20.28 5.79 -7.16
CA GLU A 744 -21.29 6.54 -7.92
C GLU A 744 -21.79 5.75 -9.13
N THR A 745 -20.89 5.12 -9.87
CA THR A 745 -21.25 4.30 -11.03
C THR A 745 -20.78 2.88 -10.82
N ILE A 746 -21.67 1.92 -11.10
CA ILE A 746 -21.33 0.51 -11.20
C ILE A 746 -21.59 0.02 -12.61
N CYS A 747 -20.74 -0.87 -13.08
CA CYS A 747 -20.83 -1.46 -14.40
C CYS A 747 -20.80 -2.97 -14.30
N GLY A 748 -21.70 -3.64 -14.99
CA GLY A 748 -21.73 -5.08 -15.09
C GLY A 748 -21.25 -5.55 -16.45
N ASN A 749 -20.47 -6.62 -16.48
CA ASN A 749 -20.17 -7.36 -17.69
C ASN A 749 -20.27 -8.85 -17.38
N ALA A 750 -21.10 -9.59 -18.11
CA ALA A 750 -21.28 -11.02 -17.87
C ALA A 750 -21.56 -11.75 -19.17
N TYR A 751 -20.83 -12.83 -19.41
CA TYR A 751 -21.02 -13.69 -20.57
C TYR A 751 -22.26 -14.59 -20.41
N GLU A 752 -22.83 -15.02 -21.53
CA GLU A 752 -23.94 -15.99 -21.58
C GLU A 752 -23.67 -17.21 -20.69
N GLY A 753 -24.70 -17.62 -19.95
CA GLY A 753 -24.64 -18.72 -18.98
C GLY A 753 -24.19 -18.31 -17.58
N SER A 754 -23.76 -17.05 -17.38
CA SER A 754 -23.41 -16.50 -16.07
C SER A 754 -24.55 -15.68 -15.46
N THR A 755 -24.50 -15.44 -14.15
CA THR A 755 -25.36 -14.44 -13.50
C THR A 755 -24.60 -13.13 -13.37
N LEU A 756 -25.15 -12.03 -13.91
CA LEU A 756 -24.65 -10.70 -13.63
C LEU A 756 -25.18 -10.24 -12.27
N GLU A 757 -24.27 -9.92 -11.35
CA GLU A 757 -24.60 -9.34 -10.05
C GLU A 757 -24.17 -7.87 -10.01
N LEU A 758 -25.10 -6.99 -9.63
CA LEU A 758 -24.84 -5.56 -9.40
C LEU A 758 -25.20 -5.22 -7.96
N SER A 759 -24.35 -4.44 -7.30
CA SER A 759 -24.56 -4.01 -5.93
C SER A 759 -23.97 -2.62 -5.69
N CYS A 760 -24.77 -1.75 -5.09
CA CYS A 760 -24.35 -0.45 -4.58
C CYS A 760 -23.87 -0.58 -3.14
N GLU A 761 -22.71 0.02 -2.84
CA GLU A 761 -22.12 0.04 -1.50
C GLU A 761 -22.69 1.20 -0.65
N GLY A 762 -22.42 1.19 0.67
CA GLY A 762 -22.74 2.32 1.56
C GLY A 762 -24.24 2.51 1.82
N GLY A 763 -25.04 1.44 1.71
CA GLY A 763 -26.50 1.51 1.92
C GLY A 763 -27.26 2.18 0.77
N ARG A 764 -26.60 2.44 -0.36
CA ARG A 764 -27.17 3.12 -1.53
C ARG A 764 -27.98 2.19 -2.43
N THR A 765 -28.86 2.75 -3.25
CA THR A 765 -29.66 1.97 -4.21
C THR A 765 -29.27 2.26 -5.65
N ILE A 766 -29.48 1.28 -6.52
CA ILE A 766 -29.41 1.45 -7.96
C ILE A 766 -30.56 2.36 -8.37
N SER A 767 -30.27 3.62 -8.69
CA SER A 767 -31.29 4.62 -8.97
C SER A 767 -31.62 4.74 -10.46
N ASP A 768 -30.68 4.41 -11.33
CA ASP A 768 -30.81 4.57 -12.78
C ASP A 768 -29.95 3.56 -13.55
N ILE A 769 -30.39 3.16 -14.74
CA ILE A 769 -29.64 2.32 -15.68
C ILE A 769 -29.29 3.18 -16.89
N GLN A 770 -28.06 3.68 -16.93
CA GLN A 770 -27.59 4.55 -18.02
C GLN A 770 -27.30 3.78 -19.31
N PHE A 771 -26.98 2.49 -19.21
CA PHE A 771 -26.71 1.64 -20.36
C PHE A 771 -27.04 0.19 -20.04
N ALA A 772 -27.61 -0.53 -21.01
CA ALA A 772 -27.72 -1.98 -20.98
C ALA A 772 -27.80 -2.55 -22.41
N SER A 773 -26.95 -3.53 -22.72
CA SER A 773 -26.94 -4.20 -24.02
C SER A 773 -26.48 -5.65 -23.89
N TYR A 774 -27.35 -6.59 -24.26
CA TYR A 774 -27.02 -8.00 -24.43
C TYR A 774 -26.79 -8.33 -25.91
N GLY A 775 -25.63 -8.90 -26.24
CA GLY A 775 -25.17 -9.16 -27.60
C GLY A 775 -23.65 -9.08 -27.66
N ASP A 776 -23.10 -8.20 -28.51
CA ASP A 776 -21.67 -7.89 -28.62
C ASP A 776 -21.31 -6.46 -28.18
N PRO A 777 -21.72 -5.97 -26.99
CA PRO A 777 -21.43 -4.60 -26.57
C PRO A 777 -19.92 -4.30 -26.59
N GLU A 778 -19.56 -3.07 -26.93
CA GLU A 778 -18.19 -2.57 -27.02
C GLU A 778 -17.91 -1.51 -25.93
N GLY A 779 -16.64 -1.16 -25.75
CA GLY A 779 -16.21 -0.13 -24.80
C GLY A 779 -15.97 -0.67 -23.38
N THR A 780 -15.80 0.27 -22.45
CA THR A 780 -15.46 0.03 -21.04
C THR A 780 -16.43 0.76 -20.11
N CYS A 781 -16.36 0.49 -18.80
CA CYS A 781 -17.22 1.15 -17.83
C CYS A 781 -17.12 2.68 -17.93
N GLY A 782 -18.26 3.37 -18.07
CA GLY A 782 -18.34 4.82 -18.33
C GLY A 782 -18.42 5.19 -19.81
N ALA A 783 -18.12 4.26 -20.72
CA ALA A 783 -18.06 4.49 -22.17
C ALA A 783 -18.56 3.27 -22.98
N PHE A 784 -19.56 2.53 -22.46
CA PHE A 784 -20.13 1.40 -23.18
C PHE A 784 -20.91 1.84 -24.42
N MET A 785 -20.84 1.02 -25.46
CA MET A 785 -21.56 1.20 -26.72
C MET A 785 -22.25 -0.10 -27.13
N LYS A 786 -23.37 0.02 -27.85
CA LYS A 786 -24.00 -1.15 -28.49
C LYS A 786 -23.08 -1.62 -29.61
N GLY A 787 -22.87 -2.93 -29.72
CA GLY A 787 -22.11 -3.51 -30.81
C GLY A 787 -22.93 -3.69 -32.07
N SER A 788 -22.44 -4.56 -32.95
CA SER A 788 -23.05 -4.85 -34.25
C SER A 788 -24.39 -5.60 -34.14
N PHE A 789 -24.68 -6.24 -33.00
CA PHE A 789 -25.96 -6.87 -32.71
C PHE A 789 -26.32 -6.84 -31.22
N TYR A 790 -27.59 -6.60 -30.93
CA TYR A 790 -28.04 -6.50 -29.55
C TYR A 790 -29.53 -6.81 -29.40
N ALA A 791 -29.92 -7.23 -28.19
CA ALA A 791 -31.31 -7.38 -27.81
C ALA A 791 -31.92 -6.01 -27.48
N THR A 792 -33.00 -5.64 -28.18
CA THR A 792 -33.67 -4.34 -28.02
C THR A 792 -34.29 -4.14 -26.63
N ARG A 793 -34.64 -5.24 -25.94
CA ARG A 793 -35.26 -5.20 -24.60
C ARG A 793 -34.26 -5.18 -23.43
N SER A 794 -32.96 -5.11 -23.69
CA SER A 794 -31.90 -5.21 -22.66
C SER A 794 -32.12 -4.24 -21.50
N ALA A 795 -32.34 -2.95 -21.79
CA ALA A 795 -32.59 -1.92 -20.76
C ALA A 795 -33.81 -2.23 -19.89
N ALA A 796 -34.96 -2.50 -20.51
CA ALA A 796 -36.20 -2.77 -19.78
C ALA A 796 -36.10 -4.01 -18.85
N VAL A 797 -35.36 -5.04 -19.26
CA VAL A 797 -35.10 -6.23 -18.43
C VAL A 797 -34.27 -5.85 -17.19
N VAL A 798 -33.19 -5.10 -17.41
CA VAL A 798 -32.27 -4.70 -16.34
C VAL A 798 -32.93 -3.69 -15.38
N GLU A 799 -33.62 -2.68 -15.90
CA GLU A 799 -34.35 -1.67 -15.10
C GLU A 799 -35.34 -2.34 -14.15
N LYS A 800 -36.17 -3.25 -14.68
CA LYS A 800 -37.14 -4.01 -13.89
C LYS A 800 -36.48 -4.87 -12.81
N ALA A 801 -35.28 -5.38 -13.08
CA ALA A 801 -34.57 -6.23 -12.14
C ALA A 801 -33.88 -5.43 -11.02
N CYS A 802 -33.35 -4.23 -11.33
CA CYS A 802 -32.35 -3.57 -10.49
C CYS A 802 -32.76 -2.23 -9.88
N VAL A 803 -33.56 -1.40 -10.56
CA VAL A 803 -33.85 -0.03 -10.09
C VAL A 803 -34.62 -0.08 -8.76
N GLY A 804 -34.20 0.75 -7.80
CA GLY A 804 -34.75 0.85 -6.45
C GLY A 804 -34.23 -0.20 -5.46
N LYS A 805 -33.28 -1.05 -5.86
CA LYS A 805 -32.68 -2.08 -4.99
C LYS A 805 -31.23 -1.76 -4.67
N GLN A 806 -30.75 -2.21 -3.52
CA GLN A 806 -29.32 -2.18 -3.16
C GLN A 806 -28.51 -3.11 -4.06
N SER A 807 -29.06 -4.28 -4.38
CA SER A 807 -28.45 -5.26 -5.26
C SER A 807 -29.48 -5.99 -6.13
N CYS A 808 -29.01 -6.54 -7.25
CA CYS A 808 -29.80 -7.37 -8.15
C CYS A 808 -28.93 -8.43 -8.82
N GLY A 809 -29.57 -9.54 -9.22
CA GLY A 809 -28.96 -10.60 -10.02
C GLY A 809 -29.77 -10.85 -11.28
N ILE A 810 -29.09 -11.03 -12.41
CA ILE A 810 -29.71 -11.28 -13.72
C ILE A 810 -29.03 -12.48 -14.35
N LEU A 811 -29.79 -13.55 -14.61
CA LEU A 811 -29.28 -14.67 -15.40
C LEU A 811 -29.09 -14.22 -16.85
N VAL A 812 -27.87 -14.32 -17.37
CA VAL A 812 -27.53 -13.87 -18.72
C VAL A 812 -27.78 -15.02 -19.69
N SER A 813 -28.89 -14.95 -20.44
CA SER A 813 -29.22 -15.94 -21.46
C SER A 813 -30.02 -15.36 -22.63
N ASP A 814 -29.96 -16.06 -23.76
CA ASP A 814 -30.76 -15.76 -24.95
C ASP A 814 -32.26 -15.73 -24.65
N GLU A 815 -32.77 -16.62 -23.79
CA GLU A 815 -34.17 -16.61 -23.36
C GLU A 815 -34.51 -15.37 -22.53
N THR A 816 -33.59 -14.94 -21.66
CA THR A 816 -33.78 -13.78 -20.78
C THR A 816 -33.84 -12.48 -21.57
N PHE A 817 -33.07 -12.37 -22.66
CA PHE A 817 -33.01 -11.17 -23.48
C PHE A 817 -33.75 -11.26 -24.82
N GLY A 818 -34.25 -12.43 -25.21
CA GLY A 818 -35.05 -12.64 -26.40
C GLY A 818 -34.23 -12.52 -27.70
N LEU A 819 -32.95 -12.89 -27.64
CA LEU A 819 -32.04 -12.92 -28.78
C LEU A 819 -31.95 -14.36 -29.32
N LYS A 820 -31.80 -14.54 -30.64
CA LYS A 820 -31.48 -15.86 -31.22
C LYS A 820 -29.97 -15.97 -31.39
N LYS A 821 -29.38 -17.04 -30.85
CA LYS A 821 -27.95 -17.38 -30.96
C LYS A 821 -27.38 -17.19 -32.36
N ARG A 822 -26.30 -16.42 -32.49
CA ARG A 822 -25.40 -16.42 -33.66
C ARG A 822 -24.13 -17.19 -33.30
N SER A 823 -23.63 -18.01 -34.21
CA SER A 823 -22.63 -19.06 -33.92
C SER A 823 -21.21 -18.56 -33.66
N ASP A 824 -20.92 -17.29 -33.97
CA ASP A 824 -19.52 -16.87 -34.19
C ASP A 824 -19.00 -15.89 -33.11
N ILE A 825 -19.88 -15.39 -32.23
CA ILE A 825 -19.53 -14.41 -31.18
C ILE A 825 -20.23 -14.80 -29.87
N ALA A 826 -19.47 -14.87 -28.77
CA ALA A 826 -20.04 -15.14 -27.46
C ALA A 826 -20.89 -13.96 -26.98
N ASN A 827 -22.19 -14.20 -26.74
CA ASN A 827 -23.10 -13.18 -26.24
C ASN A 827 -22.68 -12.76 -24.82
N ARG A 828 -22.74 -11.46 -24.54
CA ARG A 828 -22.53 -10.90 -23.20
C ARG A 828 -23.47 -9.74 -22.93
N LEU A 829 -23.82 -9.57 -21.66
CA LEU A 829 -24.57 -8.43 -21.14
C LEU A 829 -23.59 -7.41 -20.57
N ALA A 830 -23.62 -6.17 -21.08
CA ALA A 830 -22.99 -5.02 -20.45
C ALA A 830 -24.05 -4.08 -19.87
N VAL A 831 -23.85 -3.62 -18.63
CA VAL A 831 -24.75 -2.70 -17.91
C VAL A 831 -23.92 -1.57 -17.30
N GLN A 832 -24.46 -0.35 -17.29
CA GLN A 832 -23.98 0.77 -16.49
C GLN A 832 -25.14 1.33 -15.67
N ALA A 833 -24.93 1.48 -14.37
CA ALA A 833 -25.94 1.92 -13.42
C ALA A 833 -25.38 2.95 -12.42
N VAL A 834 -26.26 3.79 -11.89
CA VAL A 834 -25.91 4.84 -10.92
C VAL A 834 -26.38 4.44 -9.52
N CYS A 835 -25.52 4.64 -8.53
CA CYS A 835 -25.81 4.43 -7.12
C CYS A 835 -26.10 5.76 -6.41
N THR A 836 -27.35 5.97 -6.00
CA THR A 836 -27.76 7.14 -5.21
C THR A 836 -28.81 6.79 -4.14
N GLY A 837 -29.08 7.78 -3.27
CA GLY A 837 -29.99 7.66 -2.13
C GLY A 837 -29.43 6.74 -1.04
N TYR A 838 -29.98 6.82 0.17
CA TYR A 838 -29.67 5.89 1.25
C TYR A 838 -30.95 5.14 1.63
N ILE A 839 -30.84 3.84 1.88
CA ILE A 839 -31.90 3.13 2.57
C ILE A 839 -31.85 3.57 4.03
N ASP A 840 -32.86 4.31 4.45
CA ASP A 840 -33.05 4.68 5.86
C ASP A 840 -33.43 3.42 6.65
N ASN A 841 -32.42 2.66 7.06
CA ASN A 841 -32.57 1.48 7.90
C ASN A 841 -33.13 1.84 9.29
N ASP A 842 -33.05 3.12 9.70
CA ASP A 842 -33.65 3.60 10.94
C ASP A 842 -35.16 3.84 10.80
N LEU A 843 -35.65 4.18 9.60
CA LEU A 843 -37.09 4.16 9.28
C LEU A 843 -37.68 2.74 9.31
N GLU A 844 -36.95 1.71 8.87
CA GLU A 844 -37.40 0.31 9.01
C GLU A 844 -37.39 -0.17 10.47
N SER A 845 -36.38 0.23 11.25
CA SER A 845 -36.29 -0.07 12.69
C SER A 845 -37.44 0.61 13.47
N ARG A 846 -37.76 1.86 13.12
CA ARG A 846 -38.88 2.65 13.68
C ARG A 846 -40.24 2.16 13.19
N LYS A 847 -40.35 1.62 11.98
CA LYS A 847 -41.57 0.95 11.48
C LYS A 847 -41.79 -0.40 12.16
N LYS A 848 -40.74 -1.19 12.41
CA LYS A 848 -40.83 -2.45 13.20
C LYS A 848 -41.17 -2.20 14.66
N LYS A 849 -40.71 -1.09 15.26
CA LYS A 849 -41.09 -0.66 16.63
C LYS A 849 -42.48 -0.01 16.74
N LYS A 850 -43.13 0.32 15.62
CA LYS A 850 -44.53 0.82 15.61
C LYS A 850 -45.55 -0.29 15.35
N ASN A 851 -45.09 -1.47 14.92
CA ASN A 851 -45.94 -2.64 14.61
C ASN A 851 -45.75 -3.80 15.61
N ASN A 852 -44.96 -3.59 16.66
CA ASN A 852 -44.91 -4.39 17.90
C ASN A 852 -45.25 -3.46 19.06
#